data_AF-A0A8D8FXM8-F1
#
_entry.id   AF-A0A8D8FXM8-F1
#
_cell.length_a   1.000
_cell.length_b   1.000
_cell.length_c   1.000
_cell.angle_alpha   90.00
_cell.angle_beta   90.00
_cell.angle_gamma   90.00
#
_symmetry.space_group_name_H-M   'P 1'
#
loop_
_entity.id
_entity.type
_entity.pdbx_description
1 polymer ?
#
loop_
_entity_poly.entity_id
_entity_poly.type
_entity_poly.pdbx_seq_one_letter_code
_entity_poly.pdbx_strand_id
1 'polypeptide(L)'
;RIAQNKWRRISELESGNVQRMVANFKRIKGVVDDEGLQRYRAVRVEGLHELFRAGEDLREVLPRVVEANTDELKRLLDYEGSDLDTALGLFSLDCLQKSVEIANTWLLDISDDHVHETSLLADCYYRLAQFCYDGLEKQPLGETLNHERHLITSLLASMQFGSKPARQLFPVLLQLPNLQDGTLHRCFIDASGLVPEWMFLRWIPQLLSYVDFFQESFLESVLLRLAASYPMALYYPAKFAHGECTKRFPERTMGSFACRLMRLLEFPRLDRFVQELSQVVVPCMKVSNMASDLARKLSAGSELTAEQYRTTVLESMKEAFPESGVGVGREHEKLIPFKSEWKKLLNFDPERQIADIWKFIEHIRREMEKLVPRHSTLELRRYSPWLAEYHFNDREEMLELPGQYNVDHKPNVVNHVKIVKVHNQLEMFKTLRKPLRVQINGSNGKSYDFLVKYGEDLRQDQRIQQLLGTISNQMSLDQHCKEHQLSVRTYEVVPIRSNFGILGWIPNTSSIKSIAVRSMVRFNTAGDVTDTINREYNQFLMQCSGSTPERRPGLTQLYGKTASACTPEKIMLKFNELRYKFKEDALKRALFEMAVSPESFFNLRANFARSLMAMNVACWILGIGDRHTSNVLIDRSNGRLAGVDFGIAFGAGARDQPIPEMVPFRLTPQFVSVMEPMRTAGLMHKCSVYTLACLRSSRKLLKSCLEVFVREPTLDWLEAARYRFQQDENKAAFAWDPQTRINIAIRKLNGANPKVLVAEELRLGQV
;
A
#
# COMPACT_ATOMS: atom_id res chain seq x y z
N ARG A 1 -15.10 8.11 38.63
CA ARG A 1 -16.43 7.73 39.17
C ARG A 1 -17.60 8.11 38.22
N ILE A 2 -17.64 9.32 37.64
CA ILE A 2 -18.66 9.72 36.64
C ILE A 2 -18.44 9.02 35.28
N ALA A 3 -17.21 8.89 34.80
CA ALA A 3 -16.87 8.15 33.57
C ALA A 3 -17.18 6.63 33.67
N GLN A 4 -16.86 5.99 34.81
CA GLN A 4 -17.25 4.59 35.09
C GLN A 4 -18.78 4.38 35.18
N ASN A 5 -19.52 5.39 35.63
CA ASN A 5 -20.98 5.40 35.57
C ASN A 5 -21.49 5.56 34.13
N LYS A 6 -20.70 6.12 33.20
CA LYS A 6 -21.07 6.32 31.79
C LYS A 6 -21.05 5.01 30.99
N TRP A 7 -20.02 4.18 31.18
CA TRP A 7 -19.92 2.86 30.53
C TRP A 7 -21.02 1.88 30.97
N ARG A 8 -21.35 1.85 32.28
CA ARG A 8 -22.50 1.07 32.77
C ARG A 8 -23.82 1.59 32.22
N ARG A 9 -23.98 2.91 32.07
CA ARG A 9 -25.23 3.53 31.63
C ARG A 9 -25.49 3.40 30.14
N ILE A 10 -24.49 3.42 29.27
CA ILE A 10 -24.68 3.21 27.82
C ILE A 10 -25.13 1.77 27.52
N SER A 11 -24.64 0.77 28.24
CA SER A 11 -25.18 -0.60 28.18
C SER A 11 -26.62 -0.69 28.71
N GLU A 12 -27.02 0.18 29.64
CA GLU A 12 -28.39 0.29 30.14
C GLU A 12 -29.29 1.14 29.21
N LEU A 13 -28.73 1.92 28.26
CA LEU A 13 -29.50 2.70 27.28
C LEU A 13 -30.20 1.80 26.24
N GLU A 14 -29.67 0.59 26.00
CA GLU A 14 -30.32 -0.43 25.20
C GLU A 14 -31.59 -1.01 25.87
N SER A 15 -31.83 -0.70 27.16
CA SER A 15 -32.96 -1.24 27.93
C SER A 15 -34.27 -0.42 27.82
N GLY A 16 -34.35 0.59 26.94
CA GLY A 16 -35.60 1.28 26.58
C GLY A 16 -36.18 2.32 27.57
N ASN A 17 -35.44 2.76 28.60
CA ASN A 17 -35.98 3.72 29.60
C ASN A 17 -35.67 5.20 29.26
N VAL A 18 -36.57 5.83 28.49
CA VAL A 18 -36.48 7.23 28.03
C VAL A 18 -36.35 8.26 29.17
N GLN A 19 -37.01 8.06 30.30
CA GLN A 19 -36.96 9.01 31.43
C GLN A 19 -35.57 9.10 32.06
N ARG A 20 -34.84 7.97 32.14
CA ARG A 20 -33.45 7.95 32.63
C ARG A 20 -32.48 8.60 31.64
N MET A 21 -32.71 8.43 30.33
CA MET A 21 -31.95 9.13 29.28
C MET A 21 -32.06 10.65 29.44
N VAL A 22 -33.30 11.13 29.54
CA VAL A 22 -33.62 12.55 29.67
C VAL A 22 -33.01 13.15 30.96
N ALA A 23 -33.10 12.44 32.09
CA ALA A 23 -32.50 12.88 33.34
C ALA A 23 -30.96 12.97 33.27
N ASN A 24 -30.32 12.04 32.55
CA ASN A 24 -28.87 12.10 32.32
C ASN A 24 -28.49 13.25 31.38
N PHE A 25 -29.27 13.50 30.33
CA PHE A 25 -29.05 14.63 29.43
C PHE A 25 -29.16 15.98 30.16
N LYS A 26 -30.18 16.18 31.01
CA LYS A 26 -30.30 17.38 31.85
C LYS A 26 -29.09 17.62 32.74
N ARG A 27 -28.55 16.54 33.33
CA ARG A 27 -27.32 16.62 34.15
C ARG A 27 -26.10 17.01 33.32
N ILE A 28 -26.02 16.58 32.07
CA ILE A 28 -24.93 16.95 31.16
C ILE A 28 -25.11 18.40 30.68
N LYS A 29 -26.33 18.82 30.33
CA LYS A 29 -26.63 20.21 29.95
C LYS A 29 -26.28 21.18 31.09
N GLY A 30 -26.61 20.85 32.35
CA GLY A 30 -26.19 21.61 33.54
C GLY A 30 -24.73 21.42 33.96
N VAL A 31 -23.93 20.65 33.19
CA VAL A 31 -22.46 20.60 33.31
C VAL A 31 -21.80 21.50 32.26
N VAL A 32 -22.50 21.76 31.14
CA VAL A 32 -22.04 22.55 29.99
C VAL A 32 -22.44 24.04 30.13
N ASP A 33 -23.21 24.39 31.16
CA ASP A 33 -23.55 25.77 31.48
C ASP A 33 -22.36 26.53 32.09
N ASP A 34 -22.46 27.87 32.13
CA ASP A 34 -21.35 28.74 32.57
C ASP A 34 -20.88 28.42 34.00
N GLU A 35 -21.79 28.02 34.88
CA GLU A 35 -21.49 27.66 36.27
C GLU A 35 -20.79 26.28 36.36
N GLY A 36 -21.23 25.31 35.57
CA GLY A 36 -20.59 24.00 35.43
C GLY A 36 -19.19 24.11 34.83
N LEU A 37 -19.01 24.92 33.78
CA LEU A 37 -17.73 25.22 33.16
C LEU A 37 -16.73 25.81 34.16
N GLN A 38 -17.16 26.73 35.03
CA GLN A 38 -16.32 27.27 36.10
C GLN A 38 -15.88 26.20 37.10
N ARG A 39 -16.78 25.28 37.49
CA ARG A 39 -16.44 24.16 38.39
C ARG A 39 -15.46 23.18 37.74
N TYR A 40 -15.59 22.94 36.44
CA TYR A 40 -14.63 22.10 35.69
C TYR A 40 -13.27 22.78 35.55
N ARG A 41 -13.21 24.09 35.28
CA ARG A 41 -11.91 24.81 35.26
C ARG A 41 -11.10 24.59 36.54
N ALA A 42 -11.78 24.45 37.69
CA ALA A 42 -11.15 24.18 38.98
C ALA A 42 -10.74 22.70 39.22
N VAL A 43 -11.28 21.74 38.46
CA VAL A 43 -11.05 20.30 38.68
C VAL A 43 -10.52 19.66 37.39
N ARG A 44 -9.26 19.22 37.42
CA ARG A 44 -8.62 18.47 36.32
C ARG A 44 -9.23 17.06 36.24
N VAL A 45 -9.98 16.76 35.19
CA VAL A 45 -10.69 15.47 35.02
C VAL A 45 -10.31 14.80 33.70
N GLU A 46 -9.93 13.52 33.77
CA GLU A 46 -9.72 12.68 32.59
C GLU A 46 -11.04 12.35 31.87
N GLY A 47 -11.01 12.29 30.53
CA GLY A 47 -12.20 12.01 29.73
C GLY A 47 -13.16 13.20 29.61
N LEU A 48 -12.66 14.42 29.73
CA LEU A 48 -13.42 15.65 29.54
C LEU A 48 -14.21 15.64 28.21
N HIS A 49 -13.53 15.30 27.11
CA HIS A 49 -14.17 15.13 25.80
C HIS A 49 -15.25 14.03 25.79
N GLU A 50 -15.09 12.97 26.59
CA GLU A 50 -16.09 11.92 26.68
C GLU A 50 -17.37 12.44 27.32
N LEU A 51 -17.30 13.29 28.34
CA LEU A 51 -18.47 13.93 28.97
C LEU A 51 -19.33 14.63 27.92
N PHE A 52 -18.66 15.38 27.04
CA PHE A 52 -19.23 16.20 25.98
C PHE A 52 -19.73 15.39 24.76
N ARG A 53 -19.37 14.10 24.64
CA ARG A 53 -19.87 13.18 23.59
C ARG A 53 -21.32 12.70 23.80
N ALA A 54 -21.92 12.99 24.95
CA ALA A 54 -23.23 12.44 25.30
C ALA A 54 -24.36 12.87 24.35
N GLY A 55 -24.24 14.02 23.67
CA GLY A 55 -25.22 14.45 22.67
C GLY A 55 -25.27 13.53 21.45
N GLU A 56 -24.12 13.03 20.98
CA GLU A 56 -24.05 12.06 19.88
C GLU A 56 -24.46 10.65 20.33
N ASP A 57 -24.08 10.21 21.53
CA ASP A 57 -24.56 8.93 22.09
C ASP A 57 -26.10 8.93 22.17
N LEU A 58 -26.69 10.07 22.53
CA LEU A 58 -28.14 10.24 22.52
C LEU A 58 -28.69 10.27 21.09
N ARG A 59 -28.04 10.95 20.14
CA ARG A 59 -28.40 10.97 18.72
C ARG A 59 -28.38 9.59 18.07
N GLU A 60 -27.49 8.68 18.47
CA GLU A 60 -27.46 7.30 17.98
C GLU A 60 -28.57 6.42 18.60
N VAL A 61 -28.91 6.66 19.87
CA VAL A 61 -29.91 5.87 20.62
C VAL A 61 -31.33 6.36 20.36
N LEU A 62 -31.55 7.67 20.20
CA LEU A 62 -32.86 8.31 20.02
C LEU A 62 -33.67 7.71 18.85
N PRO A 63 -33.12 7.53 17.63
CA PRO A 63 -33.85 6.92 16.51
C PRO A 63 -34.26 5.47 16.77
N ARG A 64 -33.54 4.74 17.66
CA ARG A 64 -33.86 3.35 18.03
C ARG A 64 -34.94 3.25 19.09
N VAL A 65 -35.24 4.36 19.78
CA VAL A 65 -36.15 4.42 20.93
C VAL A 65 -37.42 5.22 20.60
N VAL A 66 -37.42 6.05 19.56
CA VAL A 66 -38.52 6.98 19.26
C VAL A 66 -39.44 6.45 18.15
N GLU A 67 -40.52 5.80 18.58
CA GLU A 67 -41.87 5.96 18.01
C GLU A 67 -42.81 6.72 18.98
N ALA A 68 -42.40 7.06 20.20
CA ALA A 68 -43.36 7.33 21.28
C ALA A 68 -43.31 8.68 22.03
N ASN A 69 -42.31 9.58 21.91
CA ASN A 69 -42.33 10.86 22.68
C ASN A 69 -41.35 11.95 22.20
N THR A 70 -41.55 12.47 20.98
CA THR A 70 -40.76 13.56 20.40
C THR A 70 -40.96 14.93 21.08
N ASP A 71 -42.14 15.20 21.65
CA ASP A 71 -42.50 16.53 22.15
C ASP A 71 -41.92 16.86 23.54
N GLU A 72 -41.76 15.86 24.41
CA GLU A 72 -41.11 16.04 25.72
C GLU A 72 -39.61 16.32 25.57
N LEU A 73 -38.95 15.69 24.59
CA LEU A 73 -37.54 15.94 24.25
C LEU A 73 -37.31 17.32 23.63
N LYS A 74 -38.18 17.76 22.72
CA LYS A 74 -38.12 19.11 22.11
C LYS A 74 -38.23 20.22 23.15
N ARG A 75 -39.16 20.10 24.11
CA ARG A 75 -39.33 21.06 25.22
C ARG A 75 -38.12 21.14 26.16
N LEU A 76 -37.31 20.09 26.26
CA LEU A 76 -36.16 20.03 27.16
C LEU A 76 -34.85 20.52 26.54
N LEU A 77 -34.79 20.55 25.22
CA LEU A 77 -33.67 21.07 24.45
C LEU A 77 -33.78 22.59 24.18
N ASP A 78 -34.84 23.25 24.64
CA ASP A 78 -35.16 24.65 24.31
C ASP A 78 -35.16 24.90 22.79
N TYR A 79 -35.67 23.94 22.02
CA TYR A 79 -35.67 23.98 20.56
C TYR A 79 -37.10 23.98 20.03
N GLU A 80 -37.53 25.12 19.47
CA GLU A 80 -38.83 25.29 18.83
C GLU A 80 -38.82 24.90 17.33
N GLY A 81 -37.68 24.45 16.81
CA GLY A 81 -37.50 24.08 15.40
C GLY A 81 -37.98 22.65 15.05
N SER A 82 -38.02 22.36 13.76
CA SER A 82 -38.58 21.11 13.21
C SER A 82 -37.67 19.88 13.37
N ASP A 83 -36.33 20.04 13.33
CA ASP A 83 -35.38 18.93 13.34
C ASP A 83 -34.53 18.82 14.63
N LEU A 84 -34.83 17.78 15.42
CA LEU A 84 -34.15 17.43 16.69
C LEU A 84 -32.72 16.96 16.47
N ASP A 85 -32.43 16.33 15.33
CA ASP A 85 -31.12 15.76 14.99
C ASP A 85 -30.08 16.86 14.81
N THR A 86 -30.46 17.94 14.11
CA THR A 86 -29.64 19.14 13.94
C THR A 86 -29.35 19.85 15.27
N ALA A 87 -30.34 19.98 16.16
CA ALA A 87 -30.16 20.63 17.46
C ALA A 87 -29.18 19.85 18.37
N LEU A 88 -29.29 18.51 18.39
CA LEU A 88 -28.36 17.66 19.14
C LEU A 88 -26.94 17.66 18.53
N GLY A 89 -26.84 17.76 17.21
CA GLY A 89 -25.57 17.97 16.52
C GLY A 89 -24.90 19.29 16.93
N LEU A 90 -25.64 20.41 16.92
CA LEU A 90 -25.12 21.72 17.34
C LEU A 90 -24.72 21.73 18.81
N PHE A 91 -25.51 21.12 19.69
CA PHE A 91 -25.16 20.97 21.11
C PHE A 91 -23.87 20.16 21.29
N SER A 92 -23.72 19.05 20.55
CA SER A 92 -22.51 18.23 20.60
C SER A 92 -21.28 19.00 20.12
N LEU A 93 -21.43 19.81 19.07
CA LEU A 93 -20.38 20.68 18.56
C LEU A 93 -19.96 21.74 19.59
N ASP A 94 -20.91 22.44 20.20
CA ASP A 94 -20.65 23.43 21.26
C ASP A 94 -19.93 22.80 22.46
N CYS A 95 -20.38 21.61 22.89
CA CYS A 95 -19.74 20.85 23.96
C CYS A 95 -18.27 20.51 23.62
N LEU A 96 -18.00 20.06 22.39
CA LEU A 96 -16.65 19.72 21.95
C LEU A 96 -15.76 20.96 21.83
N GLN A 97 -16.28 22.09 21.35
CA GLN A 97 -15.55 23.36 21.30
C GLN A 97 -15.17 23.85 22.70
N LYS A 98 -16.13 23.86 23.63
CA LYS A 98 -15.88 24.18 25.05
C LYS A 98 -14.86 23.25 25.69
N SER A 99 -14.86 21.96 25.33
CA SER A 99 -13.87 21.00 25.83
C SER A 99 -12.44 21.37 25.42
N VAL A 100 -12.27 21.88 24.20
CA VAL A 100 -11.00 22.37 23.67
C VAL A 100 -10.59 23.64 24.39
N GLU A 101 -11.52 24.58 24.60
CA GLU A 101 -11.24 25.83 25.31
C GLU A 101 -10.73 25.57 26.74
N ILE A 102 -11.41 24.69 27.49
CA ILE A 102 -11.00 24.31 28.85
C ILE A 102 -9.62 23.64 28.83
N ALA A 103 -9.42 22.66 27.96
CA ALA A 103 -8.13 21.96 27.87
C ALA A 103 -6.99 22.91 27.48
N ASN A 104 -7.26 23.90 26.63
CA ASN A 104 -6.29 24.92 26.24
C ASN A 104 -5.96 25.88 27.40
N THR A 105 -6.95 26.24 28.23
CA THR A 105 -6.68 27.03 29.45
C THR A 105 -5.78 26.29 30.43
N TRP A 106 -5.97 24.98 30.61
CA TRP A 106 -5.12 24.19 31.50
C TRP A 106 -3.68 24.08 31.02
N LEU A 107 -3.46 23.99 29.70
CA LEU A 107 -2.11 23.96 29.14
C LEU A 107 -1.34 25.28 29.37
N LEU A 108 -2.05 26.41 29.45
CA LEU A 108 -1.47 27.72 29.72
C LEU A 108 -1.17 27.94 31.21
N ASP A 109 -1.81 27.19 32.11
CA ASP A 109 -1.49 27.21 33.53
C ASP A 109 -0.15 26.49 33.76
N ILE A 110 0.80 27.17 34.41
CA ILE A 110 2.13 26.61 34.73
C ILE A 110 1.93 25.43 35.69
N SER A 111 1.94 24.21 35.15
CA SER A 111 1.67 22.99 35.90
C SER A 111 2.72 21.91 35.62
N ASP A 112 2.98 21.06 36.61
CA ASP A 112 4.01 20.01 36.53
C ASP A 112 3.66 18.86 35.54
N ASP A 113 2.44 18.84 34.95
CA ASP A 113 1.95 17.72 34.12
C ASP A 113 1.55 18.13 32.67
N HIS A 114 2.38 18.96 32.04
CA HIS A 114 2.17 19.43 30.66
C HIS A 114 2.05 18.31 29.60
N VAL A 115 2.64 17.13 29.84
CA VAL A 115 2.57 16.00 28.90
C VAL A 115 1.15 15.43 28.86
N HIS A 116 0.52 15.27 30.03
CA HIS A 116 -0.87 14.82 30.13
C HIS A 116 -1.82 15.83 29.51
N GLU A 117 -1.67 17.12 29.84
CA GLU A 117 -2.49 18.21 29.31
C GLU A 117 -2.42 18.30 27.79
N THR A 118 -1.21 18.15 27.23
CA THR A 118 -1.00 18.10 25.77
C THR A 118 -1.73 16.91 25.13
N SER A 119 -1.65 15.72 25.76
CA SER A 119 -2.35 14.52 25.27
C SER A 119 -3.87 14.68 25.32
N LEU A 120 -4.39 15.27 26.41
CA LEU A 120 -5.82 15.51 26.56
C LEU A 120 -6.33 16.51 25.52
N LEU A 121 -5.59 17.60 25.29
CA LEU A 121 -5.92 18.59 24.26
C LEU A 121 -5.89 17.96 22.86
N ALA A 122 -4.89 17.13 22.57
CA ALA A 122 -4.80 16.37 21.33
C ALA A 122 -6.03 15.48 21.11
N ASP A 123 -6.50 14.79 22.16
CA ASP A 123 -7.69 13.95 22.13
C ASP A 123 -8.98 14.77 21.95
N CYS A 124 -9.13 15.90 22.65
CA CYS A 124 -10.29 16.80 22.47
C CYS A 124 -10.40 17.27 21.01
N TYR A 125 -9.31 17.76 20.43
CA TYR A 125 -9.27 18.16 19.02
C TYR A 125 -9.54 16.97 18.08
N TYR A 126 -9.01 15.79 18.37
CA TYR A 126 -9.27 14.60 17.56
C TYR A 126 -10.75 14.22 17.56
N ARG A 127 -11.43 14.27 18.72
CA ARG A 127 -12.87 13.99 18.81
C ARG A 127 -13.70 15.00 18.04
N LEU A 128 -13.35 16.29 18.12
CA LEU A 128 -13.96 17.34 17.30
C LEU A 128 -13.78 17.06 15.80
N ALA A 129 -12.58 16.66 15.39
CA ALA A 129 -12.31 16.27 14.00
C ALA A 129 -13.15 15.05 13.58
N GLN A 130 -13.25 14.01 14.43
CA GLN A 130 -14.10 12.85 14.16
C GLN A 130 -15.58 13.24 13.98
N PHE A 131 -16.10 14.11 14.85
CA PHE A 131 -17.47 14.61 14.76
C PHE A 131 -17.72 15.32 13.43
N CYS A 132 -16.86 16.27 13.06
CA CYS A 132 -16.99 16.99 11.78
C CYS A 132 -16.89 16.01 10.60
N TYR A 133 -16.00 15.02 10.70
CA TYR A 133 -15.80 14.02 9.66
C TYR A 133 -17.00 13.10 9.46
N ASP A 134 -17.68 12.69 10.54
CA ASP A 134 -18.89 11.89 10.46
C ASP A 134 -20.10 12.71 9.98
N GLY A 135 -20.12 14.01 10.28
CA GLY A 135 -21.10 14.96 9.75
C GLY A 135 -21.08 15.11 8.23
N LEU A 136 -19.91 15.00 7.59
CA LEU A 136 -19.76 15.12 6.13
C LEU A 136 -20.53 14.04 5.35
N GLU A 137 -20.82 12.87 5.92
CA GLU A 137 -21.62 11.83 5.25
C GLU A 137 -23.13 12.14 5.25
N LYS A 138 -23.58 12.98 6.19
CA LYS A 138 -25.01 13.25 6.42
C LYS A 138 -25.51 14.49 5.67
N GLN A 139 -24.62 15.39 5.25
CA GLN A 139 -24.98 16.65 4.62
C GLN A 139 -25.02 16.58 3.08
N PRO A 140 -25.95 17.30 2.42
CA PRO A 140 -25.95 17.45 0.97
C PRO A 140 -24.72 18.23 0.49
N LEU A 141 -24.28 17.98 -0.76
CA LEU A 141 -23.20 18.73 -1.41
C LEU A 141 -23.55 20.23 -1.41
N GLY A 142 -22.71 21.07 -0.79
CA GLY A 142 -22.82 22.53 -0.79
C GLY A 142 -22.86 23.19 0.60
N GLU A 143 -23.34 22.48 1.63
CA GLU A 143 -23.38 22.99 3.02
C GLU A 143 -22.18 22.53 3.87
N THR A 144 -21.25 21.80 3.27
CA THR A 144 -20.13 21.15 3.95
C THR A 144 -19.01 22.10 4.36
N LEU A 145 -18.97 23.34 3.85
CA LEU A 145 -17.86 24.28 4.02
C LEU A 145 -17.47 24.49 5.49
N ASN A 146 -18.46 24.66 6.38
CA ASN A 146 -18.21 24.84 7.80
C ASN A 146 -17.64 23.57 8.45
N HIS A 147 -18.19 22.40 8.12
CA HIS A 147 -17.70 21.12 8.61
C HIS A 147 -16.28 20.83 8.12
N GLU A 148 -15.98 21.13 6.85
CA GLU A 148 -14.65 20.98 6.26
C GLU A 148 -13.63 21.92 6.90
N ARG A 149 -14.01 23.19 7.13
CA ARG A 149 -13.15 24.15 7.83
C ARG A 149 -12.81 23.68 9.25
N HIS A 150 -13.82 23.28 10.04
CA HIS A 150 -13.60 22.78 11.39
C HIS A 150 -12.80 21.48 11.40
N LEU A 151 -13.01 20.60 10.42
CA LEU A 151 -12.22 19.38 10.27
C LEU A 151 -10.74 19.69 10.02
N ILE A 152 -10.42 20.62 9.12
CA ILE A 152 -9.03 21.04 8.84
C ILE A 152 -8.38 21.59 10.10
N THR A 153 -9.02 22.55 10.77
CA THR A 153 -8.42 23.23 11.94
C THR A 153 -8.27 22.28 13.12
N SER A 154 -9.30 21.49 13.44
CA SER A 154 -9.26 20.55 14.57
C SER A 154 -8.30 19.39 14.33
N LEU A 155 -8.28 18.80 13.12
CA LEU A 155 -7.39 17.66 12.85
C LEU A 155 -5.92 18.08 12.86
N LEU A 156 -5.59 19.21 12.22
CA LEU A 156 -4.22 19.73 12.21
C LEU A 156 -3.79 20.20 13.61
N ALA A 157 -4.67 20.83 14.40
CA ALA A 157 -4.38 21.13 15.80
C ALA A 157 -4.12 19.85 16.63
N SER A 158 -4.92 18.79 16.44
CA SER A 158 -4.66 17.49 17.08
C SER A 158 -3.31 16.90 16.67
N MET A 159 -2.92 17.05 15.41
CA MET A 159 -1.59 16.65 14.91
C MET A 159 -0.46 17.52 15.51
N GLN A 160 -0.67 18.81 15.71
CA GLN A 160 0.29 19.69 16.36
C GLN A 160 0.68 19.17 17.74
N PHE A 161 -0.29 18.66 18.51
CA PHE A 161 -0.09 18.08 19.84
C PHE A 161 0.30 16.58 19.82
N GLY A 162 0.62 16.01 18.65
CA GLY A 162 1.21 14.67 18.55
C GLY A 162 0.22 13.50 18.50
N SER A 163 -1.07 13.75 18.23
CA SER A 163 -2.07 12.68 18.13
C SER A 163 -1.76 11.70 16.99
N LYS A 164 -1.52 10.43 17.35
CA LYS A 164 -1.30 9.34 16.38
C LYS A 164 -2.56 9.06 15.54
N PRO A 165 -3.77 8.94 16.13
CA PRO A 165 -5.00 8.75 15.35
C PRO A 165 -5.27 9.91 14.38
N ALA A 166 -5.02 11.16 14.78
CA ALA A 166 -5.19 12.31 13.90
C ALA A 166 -4.22 12.29 12.71
N ARG A 167 -2.95 11.95 12.96
CA ARG A 167 -1.95 11.76 11.91
C ARG A 167 -2.42 10.77 10.86
N GLN A 168 -3.11 9.70 11.25
CA GLN A 168 -3.59 8.70 10.29
C GLN A 168 -4.68 9.27 9.37
N LEU A 169 -5.55 10.15 9.87
CA LEU A 169 -6.64 10.74 9.08
C LEU A 169 -6.19 11.88 8.15
N PHE A 170 -4.94 12.35 8.22
CA PHE A 170 -4.46 13.45 7.38
C PHE A 170 -4.81 13.36 5.88
N PRO A 171 -4.67 12.20 5.19
CA PRO A 171 -4.99 12.10 3.75
C PRO A 171 -6.43 12.46 3.40
N VAL A 172 -7.35 12.33 4.37
CA VAL A 172 -8.75 12.74 4.20
C VAL A 172 -8.86 14.23 3.90
N LEU A 173 -8.03 15.07 4.55
CA LEU A 173 -8.09 16.52 4.36
C LEU A 173 -7.79 16.91 2.92
N LEU A 174 -6.88 16.20 2.26
CA LEU A 174 -6.49 16.46 0.88
C LEU A 174 -7.65 16.23 -0.10
N GLN A 175 -8.71 15.53 0.31
CA GLN A 175 -9.83 15.14 -0.57
C GLN A 175 -11.05 16.04 -0.42
N LEU A 176 -10.99 17.02 0.48
CA LEU A 176 -12.11 17.90 0.75
C LEU A 176 -12.41 18.77 -0.48
N PRO A 177 -13.66 18.78 -0.98
CA PRO A 177 -14.03 19.54 -2.16
C PRO A 177 -13.63 21.02 -2.08
N ASN A 178 -13.93 21.70 -0.97
CA ASN A 178 -13.61 23.13 -0.82
C ASN A 178 -12.09 23.38 -0.63
N LEU A 179 -11.31 22.34 -0.33
CA LEU A 179 -9.85 22.43 -0.39
C LEU A 179 -9.36 22.29 -1.83
N GLN A 180 -9.96 21.41 -2.64
CA GLN A 180 -9.61 21.24 -4.06
C GLN A 180 -10.00 22.45 -4.91
N ASP A 181 -11.12 23.10 -4.59
CA ASP A 181 -11.60 24.31 -5.27
C ASP A 181 -10.87 25.58 -4.81
N GLY A 182 -9.92 25.45 -3.87
CA GLY A 182 -9.08 26.53 -3.38
C GLY A 182 -9.68 27.41 -2.28
N THR A 183 -10.98 27.28 -1.98
CA THR A 183 -11.69 28.07 -0.96
C THR A 183 -11.06 27.95 0.43
N LEU A 184 -10.53 26.78 0.78
CA LEU A 184 -9.92 26.50 2.10
C LEU A 184 -8.38 26.49 2.09
N HIS A 185 -7.71 26.88 0.99
CA HIS A 185 -6.25 26.89 0.91
C HIS A 185 -5.60 27.72 2.04
N ARG A 186 -6.11 28.94 2.29
CA ARG A 186 -5.55 29.81 3.33
C ARG A 186 -5.69 29.19 4.72
N CYS A 187 -6.87 28.66 5.04
CA CYS A 187 -7.16 27.96 6.29
C CYS A 187 -6.19 26.77 6.49
N PHE A 188 -5.98 25.98 5.45
CA PHE A 188 -5.05 24.86 5.49
C PHE A 188 -3.60 25.31 5.68
N ILE A 189 -3.14 26.34 4.98
CA ILE A 189 -1.77 26.87 5.09
C ILE A 189 -1.51 27.36 6.51
N ASP A 190 -2.43 28.15 7.07
CA ASP A 190 -2.29 28.71 8.42
C ASP A 190 -2.29 27.60 9.48
N ALA A 191 -3.21 26.63 9.39
CA ALA A 191 -3.28 25.52 10.34
C ALA A 191 -2.11 24.53 10.21
N SER A 192 -1.69 24.21 8.98
CA SER A 192 -0.60 23.25 8.73
C SER A 192 0.78 23.82 9.12
N GLY A 193 0.94 25.14 9.10
CA GLY A 193 2.15 25.85 9.54
C GLY A 193 2.50 25.58 11.01
N LEU A 194 1.50 25.32 11.86
CA LEU A 194 1.69 25.01 13.28
C LEU A 194 2.06 23.55 13.55
N VAL A 195 1.87 22.68 12.58
CA VAL A 195 2.10 21.24 12.74
C VAL A 195 3.58 20.90 12.53
N PRO A 196 4.20 20.13 13.46
CA PRO A 196 5.55 19.62 13.29
C PRO A 196 5.71 18.80 12.00
N GLU A 197 6.80 19.04 11.27
CA GLU A 197 7.04 18.50 9.93
C GLU A 197 7.00 16.96 9.91
N TRP A 198 7.47 16.32 10.97
CA TRP A 198 7.57 14.86 11.06
C TRP A 198 6.20 14.16 10.99
N MET A 199 5.11 14.86 11.34
CA MET A 199 3.75 14.32 11.25
C MET A 199 3.35 14.03 9.80
N PHE A 200 3.94 14.73 8.83
CA PHE A 200 3.63 14.56 7.40
C PHE A 200 4.47 13.49 6.69
N LEU A 201 5.55 12.99 7.30
CA LEU A 201 6.54 12.10 6.63
C LEU A 201 5.93 10.87 5.96
N ARG A 202 4.99 10.19 6.62
CA ARG A 202 4.33 9.01 6.05
C ARG A 202 3.51 9.36 4.80
N TRP A 203 3.01 10.59 4.71
CA TRP A 203 2.09 11.04 3.67
C TRP A 203 2.76 11.84 2.56
N ILE A 204 4.10 11.82 2.48
CA ILE A 204 4.86 12.42 1.36
C ILE A 204 4.32 11.97 -0.01
N PRO A 205 4.06 10.67 -0.25
CA PRO A 205 3.42 10.23 -1.49
C PRO A 205 2.09 10.93 -1.81
N GLN A 206 1.21 11.03 -0.81
CA GLN A 206 -0.10 11.66 -0.92
C GLN A 206 0.08 13.15 -1.22
N LEU A 207 0.97 13.84 -0.50
CA LEU A 207 1.26 15.25 -0.73
C LEU A 207 1.75 15.50 -2.16
N LEU A 208 2.75 14.74 -2.62
CA LEU A 208 3.31 14.90 -3.96
C LEU A 208 2.30 14.61 -5.06
N SER A 209 1.31 13.73 -4.84
CA SER A 209 0.27 13.45 -5.84
C SER A 209 -0.67 14.64 -6.13
N TYR A 210 -0.64 15.69 -5.31
CA TYR A 210 -1.41 16.94 -5.51
C TYR A 210 -0.53 18.10 -5.98
N VAL A 211 0.77 17.87 -6.20
CA VAL A 211 1.70 18.91 -6.62
C VAL A 211 1.74 18.98 -8.14
N ASP A 212 1.46 20.16 -8.69
CA ASP A 212 1.88 20.54 -10.02
C ASP A 212 3.23 21.26 -9.94
N PHE A 213 4.29 20.68 -10.52
CA PHE A 213 5.64 21.27 -10.52
C PHE A 213 5.78 22.48 -11.46
N PHE A 214 4.77 22.76 -12.29
CA PHE A 214 4.76 23.91 -13.20
C PHE A 214 4.09 25.15 -12.60
N GLN A 215 3.38 25.00 -11.47
CA GLN A 215 2.60 26.06 -10.83
C GLN A 215 2.94 26.17 -9.33
N GLU A 216 2.38 27.19 -8.67
CA GLU A 216 2.43 27.27 -7.21
C GLU A 216 1.46 26.27 -6.59
N SER A 217 1.82 25.72 -5.43
CA SER A 217 1.02 24.72 -4.73
C SER A 217 0.67 25.22 -3.33
N PHE A 218 -0.57 24.99 -2.90
CA PHE A 218 -0.97 25.24 -1.50
C PHE A 218 -0.18 24.36 -0.50
N LEU A 219 0.50 23.31 -0.99
CA LEU A 219 1.37 22.42 -0.21
C LEU A 219 2.82 22.92 -0.13
N GLU A 220 3.17 24.04 -0.78
CA GLU A 220 4.52 24.57 -0.85
C GLU A 220 5.17 24.69 0.55
N SER A 221 4.49 25.35 1.48
CA SER A 221 5.01 25.58 2.84
C SER A 221 5.34 24.27 3.56
N VAL A 222 4.47 23.27 3.45
CA VAL A 222 4.68 21.96 4.09
C VAL A 222 5.86 21.23 3.46
N LEU A 223 5.94 21.21 2.13
CA LEU A 223 6.99 20.49 1.40
C LEU A 223 8.37 21.14 1.55
N LEU A 224 8.46 22.47 1.58
CA LEU A 224 9.73 23.17 1.82
C LEU A 224 10.22 22.97 3.25
N ARG A 225 9.35 23.01 4.26
CA ARG A 225 9.73 22.71 5.66
C ARG A 225 10.19 21.26 5.82
N LEU A 226 9.50 20.32 5.15
CA LEU A 226 9.92 18.91 5.09
C LEU A 226 11.29 18.75 4.43
N ALA A 227 11.53 19.42 3.31
CA ALA A 227 12.82 19.37 2.62
C ALA A 227 13.95 19.95 3.48
N ALA A 228 13.69 21.03 4.22
CA ALA A 228 14.67 21.63 5.12
C ALA A 228 14.98 20.76 6.35
N SER A 229 13.97 20.13 6.95
CA SER A 229 14.13 19.36 8.19
C SER A 229 14.51 17.89 7.96
N TYR A 230 13.98 17.28 6.90
CA TYR A 230 14.11 15.86 6.58
C TYR A 230 14.35 15.65 5.07
N PRO A 231 15.42 16.22 4.48
CA PRO A 231 15.66 16.17 3.04
C PRO A 231 15.72 14.73 2.49
N MET A 232 16.28 13.80 3.25
CA MET A 232 16.44 12.39 2.82
C MET A 232 15.11 11.64 2.71
N ALA A 233 14.07 12.07 3.45
CA ALA A 233 12.73 11.50 3.32
C ALA A 233 12.06 11.89 2.01
N LEU A 234 12.35 13.10 1.51
CA LEU A 234 11.73 13.69 0.34
C LEU A 234 12.55 13.47 -0.94
N TYR A 235 13.86 13.22 -0.81
CA TYR A 235 14.78 13.04 -1.92
C TYR A 235 14.29 12.05 -2.99
N TYR A 236 14.02 10.79 -2.63
CA TYR A 236 13.60 9.78 -3.61
C TYR A 236 12.22 10.09 -4.21
N PRO A 237 11.16 10.33 -3.41
CA PRO A 237 9.83 10.56 -3.97
C PRO A 237 9.74 11.84 -4.81
N ALA A 238 10.35 12.94 -4.38
CA ALA A 238 10.27 14.21 -5.10
C ALA A 238 11.13 14.23 -6.37
N LYS A 239 12.35 13.66 -6.36
CA LYS A 239 13.16 13.54 -7.58
C LYS A 239 12.51 12.62 -8.60
N PHE A 240 11.87 11.54 -8.16
CA PHE A 240 11.08 10.68 -9.02
C PHE A 240 9.93 11.46 -9.68
N ALA A 241 9.08 12.11 -8.87
CA ALA A 241 7.91 12.84 -9.37
C ALA A 241 8.32 13.97 -10.32
N HIS A 242 9.35 14.73 -9.97
CA HIS A 242 9.93 15.76 -10.80
C HIS A 242 10.43 15.20 -12.14
N GLY A 243 11.24 14.14 -12.13
CA GLY A 243 11.79 13.54 -13.35
C GLY A 243 10.71 13.03 -14.32
N GLU A 244 9.63 12.44 -13.80
CA GLU A 244 8.51 11.98 -14.63
C GLU A 244 7.69 13.16 -15.19
N CYS A 245 7.47 14.22 -14.40
CA CYS A 245 6.81 15.44 -14.89
C CYS A 245 7.61 16.10 -16.03
N THR A 246 8.93 16.22 -15.89
CA THR A 246 9.80 16.80 -16.93
C THR A 246 9.81 15.95 -18.21
N LYS A 247 9.84 14.62 -18.10
CA LYS A 247 9.74 13.74 -19.27
C LYS A 247 8.39 13.86 -19.98
N ARG A 248 7.30 14.02 -19.23
CA ARG A 248 5.95 14.12 -19.78
C ARG A 248 5.68 15.46 -20.47
N PHE A 249 6.28 16.55 -19.98
CA PHE A 249 6.11 17.89 -20.52
C PHE A 249 7.46 18.62 -20.66
N PRO A 250 8.30 18.23 -21.63
CA PRO A 250 9.65 18.77 -21.79
C PRO A 250 9.67 20.25 -22.21
N GLU A 251 8.60 20.74 -22.84
CA GLU A 251 8.49 22.12 -23.34
C GLU A 251 8.09 23.14 -22.26
N ARG A 252 7.63 22.68 -21.09
CA ARG A 252 7.15 23.56 -20.01
C ARG A 252 8.25 23.92 -19.04
N THR A 253 8.36 25.20 -18.72
CA THR A 253 9.29 25.70 -17.70
C THR A 253 8.78 25.39 -16.29
N MET A 254 9.68 24.96 -15.41
CA MET A 254 9.36 24.66 -14.02
C MET A 254 8.92 25.90 -13.24
N GLY A 255 7.98 25.72 -12.30
CA GLY A 255 7.55 26.76 -11.38
C GLY A 255 8.63 27.14 -10.36
N SER A 256 8.50 28.34 -9.78
CA SER A 256 9.45 28.87 -8.77
C SER A 256 9.55 27.96 -7.54
N PHE A 257 8.44 27.35 -7.14
CA PHE A 257 8.34 26.36 -6.06
C PHE A 257 9.20 25.12 -6.35
N ALA A 258 9.01 24.49 -7.53
CA ALA A 258 9.74 23.30 -7.93
C ALA A 258 11.26 23.54 -7.95
N CYS A 259 11.70 24.68 -8.48
CA CYS A 259 13.11 25.07 -8.48
C CYS A 259 13.69 25.19 -7.06
N ARG A 260 12.95 25.83 -6.13
CA ARG A 260 13.36 25.94 -4.72
C ARG A 260 13.43 24.57 -4.05
N LEU A 261 12.43 23.72 -4.28
CA LEU A 261 12.38 22.38 -3.73
C LEU A 261 13.54 21.51 -4.23
N MET A 262 13.81 21.49 -5.54
CA MET A 262 14.89 20.70 -6.11
C MET A 262 16.27 21.18 -5.65
N ARG A 263 16.46 22.49 -5.44
CA ARG A 263 17.69 23.05 -4.87
C ARG A 263 17.95 22.56 -3.44
N LEU A 264 16.92 22.42 -2.61
CA LEU A 264 17.04 21.85 -1.27
C LEU A 264 17.35 20.34 -1.29
N LEU A 265 17.11 19.67 -2.42
CA LEU A 265 17.31 18.23 -2.60
C LEU A 265 18.53 17.90 -3.48
N GLU A 266 19.42 18.85 -3.70
CA GLU A 266 20.63 18.68 -4.48
C GLU A 266 21.77 18.11 -3.61
N PHE A 267 22.05 16.82 -3.78
CA PHE A 267 23.05 16.09 -3.00
C PHE A 267 23.97 15.33 -3.95
N PRO A 268 25.05 15.96 -4.46
CA PRO A 268 25.88 15.40 -5.54
C PRO A 268 26.41 13.98 -5.25
N ARG A 269 26.74 13.69 -3.99
CA ARG A 269 27.22 12.36 -3.58
C ARG A 269 26.11 11.32 -3.60
N LEU A 270 24.91 11.67 -3.13
CA LEU A 270 23.75 10.79 -3.16
C LEU A 270 23.25 10.59 -4.60
N ASP A 271 23.32 11.63 -5.44
CA ASP A 271 23.05 11.54 -6.87
C ASP A 271 23.97 10.53 -7.56
N ARG A 272 25.27 10.62 -7.27
CA ARG A 272 26.25 9.63 -7.74
C ARG A 272 25.95 8.23 -7.21
N PHE A 273 25.63 8.09 -5.92
CA PHE A 273 25.26 6.79 -5.34
C PHE A 273 24.05 6.18 -6.04
N VAL A 274 23.01 6.96 -6.29
CA VAL A 274 21.80 6.51 -6.99
C VAL A 274 22.08 6.14 -8.44
N GLN A 275 22.89 6.94 -9.14
CA GLN A 275 23.32 6.64 -10.50
C GLN A 275 24.09 5.32 -10.56
N GLU A 276 25.04 5.11 -9.67
CA GLU A 276 25.83 3.87 -9.59
C GLU A 276 24.98 2.67 -9.18
N LEU A 277 24.03 2.85 -8.25
CA LEU A 277 23.10 1.80 -7.84
C LEU A 277 22.22 1.36 -9.02
N SER A 278 21.81 2.28 -9.89
CA SER A 278 21.08 1.96 -11.13
C SER A 278 21.91 1.19 -12.18
N GLN A 279 23.22 1.07 -11.97
CA GLN A 279 24.09 0.18 -12.74
C GLN A 279 24.17 -1.23 -12.12
N VAL A 280 23.70 -1.45 -10.89
CA VAL A 280 23.70 -2.77 -10.25
C VAL A 280 22.50 -3.59 -10.75
N VAL A 281 22.51 -3.88 -12.06
CA VAL A 281 21.51 -4.70 -12.75
C VAL A 281 22.23 -5.58 -13.76
N VAL A 282 21.64 -6.73 -14.11
CA VAL A 282 22.17 -7.54 -15.21
C VAL A 282 22.00 -6.76 -16.54
N PRO A 283 23.09 -6.40 -17.27
CA PRO A 283 23.02 -5.46 -18.39
C PRO A 283 22.04 -5.87 -19.49
N CYS A 284 21.89 -7.18 -19.75
CA CYS A 284 20.93 -7.70 -20.73
C CYS A 284 19.48 -7.28 -20.42
N MET A 285 19.14 -7.02 -19.15
CA MET A 285 17.79 -6.60 -18.76
C MET A 285 17.50 -5.17 -19.22
N LYS A 286 18.50 -4.28 -19.28
CA LYS A 286 18.34 -2.92 -19.83
C LYS A 286 17.95 -2.98 -21.30
N VAL A 287 18.71 -3.76 -22.07
CA VAL A 287 18.47 -3.94 -23.51
C VAL A 287 17.15 -4.67 -23.77
N SER A 288 16.84 -5.71 -22.98
CA SER A 288 15.57 -6.44 -23.12
C SER A 288 14.37 -5.55 -22.80
N ASN A 289 14.44 -4.69 -21.77
CA ASN A 289 13.35 -3.78 -21.45
C ASN A 289 13.14 -2.76 -22.56
N MET A 290 14.23 -2.15 -23.03
CA MET A 290 14.24 -1.23 -24.17
C MET A 290 13.65 -1.89 -25.44
N ALA A 291 14.06 -3.11 -25.75
CA ALA A 291 13.54 -3.90 -26.85
C ALA A 291 12.03 -4.14 -26.73
N SER A 292 11.57 -4.53 -25.53
CA SER A 292 10.14 -4.69 -25.23
C SER A 292 9.35 -3.38 -25.32
N ASP A 293 9.93 -2.26 -24.90
CA ASP A 293 9.30 -0.94 -24.99
C ASP A 293 9.16 -0.48 -26.44
N LEU A 294 10.18 -0.66 -27.27
CA LEU A 294 10.13 -0.36 -28.70
C LEU A 294 9.12 -1.26 -29.42
N ALA A 295 9.20 -2.57 -29.17
CA ALA A 295 8.25 -3.58 -29.65
C ALA A 295 6.80 -3.21 -29.32
N ARG A 296 6.55 -2.78 -28.09
CA ARG A 296 5.23 -2.35 -27.61
C ARG A 296 4.75 -1.09 -28.32
N LYS A 297 5.60 -0.08 -28.47
CA LYS A 297 5.29 1.15 -29.20
C LYS A 297 4.92 0.82 -30.66
N LEU A 298 5.69 -0.03 -31.33
CA LEU A 298 5.42 -0.47 -32.71
C LEU A 298 4.13 -1.30 -32.86
N SER A 299 3.73 -2.03 -31.81
CA SER A 299 2.49 -2.83 -31.80
C SER A 299 1.24 -1.98 -31.53
N ALA A 300 1.42 -0.80 -30.92
CA ALA A 300 0.31 0.09 -30.64
C ALA A 300 -0.07 0.83 -31.91
N GLY A 301 -1.19 0.42 -32.53
CA GLY A 301 -1.72 0.89 -33.82
C GLY A 301 -1.95 2.40 -33.99
N SER A 302 -1.40 3.26 -33.13
CA SER A 302 -1.01 4.61 -33.50
C SER A 302 0.19 4.53 -34.44
N GLU A 303 0.06 4.97 -35.69
CA GLU A 303 1.18 5.20 -36.60
C GLU A 303 2.26 6.01 -35.88
N LEU A 304 3.31 5.35 -35.38
CA LEU A 304 4.49 6.07 -34.91
C LEU A 304 5.06 6.77 -36.13
N THR A 305 4.96 8.09 -36.16
CA THR A 305 5.59 8.86 -37.22
C THR A 305 7.08 8.51 -37.27
N ALA A 306 7.67 8.55 -38.46
CA ALA A 306 9.11 8.27 -38.62
C ALA A 306 9.98 9.09 -37.65
N GLU A 307 9.55 10.31 -37.30
CA GLU A 307 10.20 11.17 -36.31
C GLU A 307 10.09 10.63 -34.87
N GLN A 308 8.89 10.21 -34.44
CA GLN A 308 8.69 9.61 -33.11
C GLN A 308 9.44 8.28 -32.94
N TYR A 309 9.49 7.47 -34.00
CA TYR A 309 10.29 6.24 -34.02
C TYR A 309 11.78 6.55 -33.86
N ARG A 310 12.31 7.51 -34.63
CA ARG A 310 13.73 7.92 -34.54
C ARG A 310 14.08 8.45 -33.15
N THR A 311 13.25 9.34 -32.59
CA THR A 311 13.44 9.89 -31.25
C THR A 311 13.42 8.78 -30.20
N THR A 312 12.44 7.87 -30.28
CA THR A 312 12.35 6.73 -29.35
C THR A 312 13.59 5.84 -29.42
N VAL A 313 14.09 5.51 -30.61
CA VAL A 313 15.30 4.69 -30.79
C VAL A 313 16.53 5.38 -30.20
N LEU A 314 16.67 6.69 -30.38
CA LEU A 314 17.79 7.47 -29.85
C LEU A 314 17.74 7.63 -28.33
N GLU A 315 16.56 7.89 -27.76
CA GLU A 315 16.37 7.98 -26.30
C GLU A 315 16.66 6.64 -25.62
N SER A 316 16.07 5.57 -26.16
CA SER A 316 16.31 4.18 -25.78
C SER A 316 17.80 3.84 -25.77
N MET A 317 18.52 4.29 -26.80
CA MET A 317 19.96 4.07 -26.91
C MET A 317 20.75 4.79 -25.80
N LYS A 318 20.36 6.02 -25.44
CA LYS A 318 21.02 6.80 -24.36
C LYS A 318 20.79 6.18 -22.98
N GLU A 319 19.64 5.57 -22.75
CA GLU A 319 19.31 4.98 -21.45
C GLU A 319 19.97 3.61 -21.24
N ALA A 320 19.96 2.74 -22.26
CA ALA A 320 20.40 1.36 -22.12
C ALA A 320 21.91 1.15 -22.31
N PHE A 321 22.55 1.92 -23.22
CA PHE A 321 23.95 1.72 -23.57
C PHE A 321 24.84 2.79 -22.94
N PRO A 322 25.83 2.41 -22.10
CA PRO A 322 26.76 3.36 -21.53
C PRO A 322 27.63 4.01 -22.62
N GLU A 323 28.14 5.22 -22.33
CA GLU A 323 29.22 5.80 -23.10
C GLU A 323 30.57 5.23 -22.60
N SER A 324 31.52 5.03 -23.51
CA SER A 324 32.87 4.60 -23.14
C SER A 324 33.51 5.65 -22.23
N GLY A 325 33.81 5.32 -20.98
CA GLY A 325 34.34 6.27 -20.02
C GLY A 325 34.87 5.63 -18.73
N VAL A 326 35.59 6.43 -17.94
CA VAL A 326 36.15 6.02 -16.65
C VAL A 326 35.02 5.77 -15.64
N GLY A 327 34.95 4.56 -15.10
CA GLY A 327 33.98 4.18 -14.04
C GLY A 327 32.84 3.27 -14.48
N VAL A 328 32.74 2.94 -15.78
CA VAL A 328 31.77 1.94 -16.25
C VAL A 328 32.21 0.54 -15.79
N GLY A 329 31.28 -0.25 -15.24
CA GLY A 329 31.57 -1.63 -14.86
C GLY A 329 31.84 -2.52 -16.09
N ARG A 330 32.80 -3.45 -15.97
CA ARG A 330 33.18 -4.42 -17.02
C ARG A 330 32.01 -5.18 -17.64
N GLU A 331 30.94 -5.45 -16.87
CA GLU A 331 29.75 -6.12 -17.41
C GLU A 331 28.94 -5.20 -18.34
N HIS A 332 28.90 -3.89 -18.06
CA HIS A 332 28.24 -2.91 -18.93
C HIS A 332 29.08 -2.54 -20.16
N GLU A 333 30.40 -2.63 -20.07
CA GLU A 333 31.29 -2.43 -21.23
C GLU A 333 30.99 -3.43 -22.37
N LYS A 334 30.53 -4.64 -22.04
CA LYS A 334 30.11 -5.65 -23.02
C LYS A 334 28.94 -5.19 -23.89
N LEU A 335 28.17 -4.18 -23.46
CA LEU A 335 27.06 -3.62 -24.24
C LEU A 335 27.53 -2.59 -25.28
N ILE A 336 28.74 -2.03 -25.16
CA ILE A 336 29.23 -0.95 -26.03
C ILE A 336 29.21 -1.34 -27.52
N PRO A 337 29.67 -2.54 -27.94
CA PRO A 337 29.63 -2.94 -29.35
C PRO A 337 28.20 -2.93 -29.92
N PHE A 338 27.23 -3.37 -29.12
CA PHE A 338 25.82 -3.45 -29.51
C PHE A 338 25.15 -2.09 -29.69
N LYS A 339 25.74 -0.99 -29.17
CA LYS A 339 25.26 0.38 -29.42
C LYS A 339 25.26 0.70 -30.92
N SER A 340 26.32 0.28 -31.61
CA SER A 340 26.46 0.46 -33.07
C SER A 340 25.47 -0.40 -33.86
N GLU A 341 25.18 -1.60 -33.37
CA GLU A 341 24.18 -2.48 -33.95
C GLU A 341 22.77 -1.94 -33.75
N TRP A 342 22.42 -1.49 -32.54
CA TRP A 342 21.13 -0.86 -32.25
C TRP A 342 20.87 0.34 -33.15
N LYS A 343 21.90 1.14 -33.45
CA LYS A 343 21.80 2.30 -34.35
C LYS A 343 21.34 1.92 -35.76
N LYS A 344 21.56 0.67 -36.21
CA LYS A 344 21.07 0.17 -37.51
C LYS A 344 19.54 0.17 -37.60
N LEU A 345 18.82 0.18 -36.47
CA LEU A 345 17.35 0.34 -36.45
C LEU A 345 16.87 1.64 -37.12
N LEU A 346 17.70 2.69 -37.15
CA LEU A 346 17.40 3.96 -37.81
C LEU A 346 17.37 3.87 -39.34
N ASN A 347 17.87 2.76 -39.92
CA ASN A 347 17.87 2.51 -41.35
C ASN A 347 16.58 1.83 -41.83
N PHE A 348 15.78 1.30 -40.91
CA PHE A 348 14.52 0.63 -41.24
C PHE A 348 13.38 1.64 -41.26
N ASP A 349 12.47 1.44 -42.22
CA ASP A 349 11.22 2.19 -42.30
C ASP A 349 10.18 1.56 -41.34
N PRO A 350 9.69 2.30 -40.32
CA PRO A 350 8.75 1.77 -39.34
C PRO A 350 7.38 1.41 -39.92
N GLU A 351 7.01 1.93 -41.10
CA GLU A 351 5.71 1.64 -41.74
C GLU A 351 5.81 0.42 -42.67
N ARG A 352 6.91 0.31 -43.43
CA ARG A 352 7.07 -0.72 -44.47
C ARG A 352 7.79 -1.98 -44.01
N GLN A 353 8.61 -1.90 -42.96
CA GLN A 353 9.56 -2.95 -42.58
C GLN A 353 9.38 -3.47 -41.15
N ILE A 354 8.16 -3.39 -40.60
CA ILE A 354 7.83 -3.83 -39.23
C ILE A 354 8.33 -5.26 -38.97
N ALA A 355 8.08 -6.21 -39.88
CA ALA A 355 8.49 -7.61 -39.72
C ALA A 355 10.02 -7.79 -39.62
N ASP A 356 10.80 -6.96 -40.33
CA ASP A 356 12.26 -7.03 -40.29
C ASP A 356 12.81 -6.33 -39.04
N ILE A 357 12.16 -5.25 -38.59
CA ILE A 357 12.44 -4.63 -37.29
C ILE A 357 12.24 -5.66 -36.16
N TRP A 358 11.15 -6.43 -36.19
CA TRP A 358 10.91 -7.50 -35.21
C TRP A 358 11.98 -8.58 -35.21
N LYS A 359 12.37 -9.08 -36.39
CA LYS A 359 13.45 -10.07 -36.51
C LYS A 359 14.76 -9.52 -35.96
N PHE A 360 15.05 -8.24 -36.20
CA PHE A 360 16.26 -7.59 -35.70
C PHE A 360 16.25 -7.44 -34.17
N ILE A 361 15.13 -6.99 -33.59
CA ILE A 361 14.96 -6.89 -32.14
C ILE A 361 15.12 -8.26 -31.48
N GLU A 362 14.50 -9.30 -32.05
CA GLU A 362 14.61 -10.67 -31.53
C GLU A 362 16.02 -11.24 -31.66
N HIS A 363 16.74 -10.92 -32.74
CA HIS A 363 18.14 -11.28 -32.90
C HIS A 363 19.00 -10.67 -31.78
N ILE A 364 18.88 -9.37 -31.53
CA ILE A 364 19.60 -8.71 -30.42
C ILE A 364 19.22 -9.33 -29.09
N ARG A 365 17.94 -9.63 -28.85
CA ARG A 365 17.48 -10.26 -27.61
C ARG A 365 18.18 -11.62 -27.37
N ARG A 366 18.31 -12.44 -28.41
CA ARG A 366 19.02 -13.72 -28.35
C ARG A 366 20.51 -13.57 -28.09
N GLU A 367 21.18 -12.59 -28.71
CA GLU A 367 22.59 -12.31 -28.42
C GLU A 367 22.78 -11.84 -26.97
N MET A 368 21.84 -11.03 -26.45
CA MET A 368 21.85 -10.55 -25.07
C MET A 368 21.63 -11.67 -24.04
N GLU A 369 20.81 -12.67 -24.35
CA GLU A 369 20.61 -13.83 -23.48
C GLU A 369 21.89 -14.65 -23.26
N LYS A 370 22.80 -14.67 -24.24
CA LYS A 370 24.10 -15.34 -24.11
C LYS A 370 25.03 -14.65 -23.11
N LEU A 371 24.82 -13.36 -22.84
CA LEU A 371 25.61 -12.56 -21.90
C LEU A 371 25.16 -12.71 -20.44
N VAL A 372 24.05 -13.42 -20.19
CA VAL A 372 23.54 -13.66 -18.83
C VAL A 372 24.56 -14.51 -18.03
N PRO A 373 24.96 -14.08 -16.83
CA PRO A 373 25.85 -14.86 -15.99
C PRO A 373 25.29 -16.27 -15.68
N ARG A 374 26.14 -17.29 -15.76
CA ARG A 374 25.75 -18.69 -15.44
C ARG A 374 25.64 -18.94 -13.93
N HIS A 375 26.46 -18.26 -13.15
CA HIS A 375 26.51 -18.37 -11.69
C HIS A 375 25.55 -17.38 -11.03
N SER A 376 24.97 -17.77 -9.90
CA SER A 376 24.11 -16.87 -9.11
C SER A 376 24.90 -15.91 -8.23
N THR A 377 26.14 -16.22 -7.88
CA THR A 377 27.00 -15.31 -7.12
C THR A 377 27.82 -14.46 -8.07
N LEU A 378 27.79 -13.13 -7.89
CA LEU A 378 28.42 -12.16 -8.76
C LEU A 378 29.29 -11.17 -7.95
N GLU A 379 30.17 -10.44 -8.63
CA GLU A 379 31.05 -9.44 -8.03
C GLU A 379 30.58 -8.01 -8.35
N LEU A 380 30.23 -7.22 -7.33
CA LEU A 380 29.75 -5.85 -7.45
C LEU A 380 30.71 -4.97 -8.26
N ARG A 381 32.03 -5.10 -8.04
CA ARG A 381 33.07 -4.33 -8.74
C ARG A 381 32.97 -4.41 -10.27
N ARG A 382 32.42 -5.50 -10.82
CA ARG A 382 32.23 -5.65 -12.27
C ARG A 382 31.00 -4.90 -12.81
N TYR A 383 30.07 -4.53 -11.95
CA TYR A 383 28.86 -3.78 -12.30
C TYR A 383 28.97 -2.29 -11.94
N SER A 384 29.44 -1.98 -10.74
CA SER A 384 29.75 -0.63 -10.28
C SER A 384 31.06 -0.65 -9.47
N PRO A 385 32.20 -0.26 -10.10
CA PRO A 385 33.46 -0.11 -9.40
C PRO A 385 33.37 0.90 -8.24
N TRP A 386 32.64 2.00 -8.44
CA TRP A 386 32.48 3.05 -7.45
C TRP A 386 31.79 2.56 -6.18
N LEU A 387 30.71 1.78 -6.28
CA LEU A 387 30.04 1.20 -5.11
C LEU A 387 30.89 0.16 -4.39
N ALA A 388 31.66 -0.64 -5.14
CA ALA A 388 32.54 -1.65 -4.55
C ALA A 388 33.71 -1.03 -3.76
N GLU A 389 34.19 0.13 -4.21
CA GLU A 389 35.25 0.91 -3.56
C GLU A 389 34.69 1.93 -2.56
N TYR A 390 33.37 2.08 -2.48
CA TYR A 390 32.73 2.97 -1.52
C TYR A 390 33.09 2.55 -0.09
N HIS A 391 33.82 3.44 0.56
CA HIS A 391 34.21 3.34 1.94
C HIS A 391 33.99 4.70 2.58
N PHE A 392 33.43 4.68 3.79
CA PHE A 392 33.36 5.87 4.61
C PHE A 392 34.76 6.46 4.85
N ASN A 393 34.87 7.78 4.76
CA ASN A 393 36.04 8.57 5.10
C ASN A 393 35.57 9.72 6.00
N ASP A 394 36.24 9.94 7.15
CA ASP A 394 35.88 10.96 8.16
C ASP A 394 35.80 12.39 7.61
N ARG A 395 36.38 12.63 6.43
CA ARG A 395 36.39 13.93 5.76
C ARG A 395 35.13 14.23 4.94
N GLU A 396 34.23 13.26 4.77
CA GLU A 396 33.09 13.38 3.87
C GLU A 396 31.76 13.01 4.53
N GLU A 397 30.67 13.62 4.06
CA GLU A 397 29.32 13.38 4.60
C GLU A 397 28.84 11.95 4.35
N MET A 398 28.44 11.25 5.42
CA MET A 398 27.93 9.89 5.35
C MET A 398 26.56 9.82 4.66
N LEU A 399 26.40 8.88 3.73
CA LEU A 399 25.12 8.65 3.06
C LEU A 399 24.16 7.92 4.01
N GLU A 400 22.91 8.35 4.07
CA GLU A 400 21.88 7.67 4.85
C GLU A 400 21.39 6.39 4.16
N LEU A 401 21.13 5.35 4.95
CA LEU A 401 20.48 4.14 4.44
C LEU A 401 19.03 4.47 4.00
N PRO A 402 18.61 4.12 2.77
CA PRO A 402 17.26 4.43 2.28
C PRO A 402 16.15 3.74 3.11
N GLY A 403 14.97 4.38 3.20
CA GLY A 403 13.76 3.77 3.77
C GLY A 403 13.59 3.88 5.29
N GLN A 404 14.30 4.78 5.97
CA GLN A 404 14.27 4.88 7.45
C GLN A 404 13.15 5.76 8.03
N TYR A 405 12.38 6.47 7.19
CA TYR A 405 11.40 7.47 7.64
C TYR A 405 9.98 6.93 7.86
N ASN A 406 9.75 5.63 7.70
CA ASN A 406 8.44 4.99 7.90
C ASN A 406 8.17 4.67 9.39
N VAL A 407 8.27 5.67 10.26
CA VAL A 407 8.14 5.53 11.72
C VAL A 407 6.92 6.26 12.29
N ASP A 408 6.30 5.67 13.32
CA ASP A 408 5.11 6.19 14.01
C ASP A 408 5.41 7.25 15.09
N HIS A 409 6.65 7.72 15.15
CA HIS A 409 7.14 8.71 16.10
C HIS A 409 8.07 9.70 15.40
N LYS A 410 8.44 10.78 16.08
CA LYS A 410 9.43 11.74 15.57
C LYS A 410 10.75 11.02 15.30
N PRO A 411 11.27 11.03 14.06
CA PRO A 411 12.52 10.34 13.75
C PRO A 411 13.69 11.06 14.42
N ASN A 412 14.62 10.27 14.97
CA ASN A 412 15.90 10.79 15.44
C ASN A 412 16.94 10.62 14.33
N VAL A 413 17.09 11.67 13.50
CA VAL A 413 17.96 11.66 12.32
C VAL A 413 19.43 11.41 12.66
N VAL A 414 19.87 11.78 13.88
CA VAL A 414 21.24 11.52 14.36
C VAL A 414 21.49 10.02 14.50
N ASN A 415 20.47 9.26 14.89
CA ASN A 415 20.56 7.81 15.07
C ASN A 415 20.23 7.03 13.80
N HIS A 416 19.95 7.71 12.68
CA HIS A 416 19.71 7.02 11.42
C HIS A 416 20.97 6.29 10.96
N VAL A 417 20.77 5.06 10.51
CA VAL A 417 21.83 4.21 10.01
C VAL A 417 22.40 4.84 8.76
N LYS A 418 23.71 4.99 8.73
CA LYS A 418 24.44 5.50 7.58
C LYS A 418 25.19 4.36 6.89
N ILE A 419 25.43 4.51 5.60
CA ILE A 419 26.11 3.54 4.76
C ILE A 419 27.62 3.63 5.03
N VAL A 420 28.22 2.54 5.50
CA VAL A 420 29.67 2.46 5.72
C VAL A 420 30.38 1.83 4.52
N LYS A 421 29.79 0.75 3.98
CA LYS A 421 30.36 -0.02 2.87
C LYS A 421 29.27 -0.82 2.16
N VAL A 422 29.41 -0.99 0.85
CA VAL A 422 28.63 -1.98 0.09
C VAL A 422 29.46 -3.25 -0.10
N HIS A 423 28.89 -4.41 0.20
CA HIS A 423 29.59 -5.69 0.09
C HIS A 423 29.87 -6.03 -1.38
N ASN A 424 31.06 -6.56 -1.69
CA ASN A 424 31.44 -6.83 -3.07
C ASN A 424 30.74 -8.08 -3.67
N GLN A 425 30.06 -8.89 -2.85
CA GLN A 425 29.35 -10.08 -3.32
C GLN A 425 27.87 -9.78 -3.55
N LEU A 426 27.37 -10.13 -4.74
CA LEU A 426 25.97 -10.03 -5.13
C LEU A 426 25.35 -11.42 -5.31
N GLU A 427 24.05 -11.53 -5.11
CA GLU A 427 23.28 -12.76 -5.36
C GLU A 427 22.17 -12.50 -6.39
N MET A 428 22.24 -13.19 -7.54
CA MET A 428 21.27 -13.13 -8.62
C MET A 428 20.23 -14.24 -8.48
N PHE A 429 18.96 -13.83 -8.44
CA PHE A 429 17.84 -14.77 -8.46
C PHE A 429 17.48 -15.17 -9.89
N LYS A 430 17.28 -16.48 -10.11
CA LYS A 430 16.89 -17.04 -11.41
C LYS A 430 15.38 -16.89 -11.65
N THR A 431 14.90 -15.66 -11.66
CA THR A 431 13.53 -15.30 -12.05
C THR A 431 13.54 -14.54 -13.38
N LEU A 432 12.37 -14.22 -13.93
CA LEU A 432 12.22 -13.53 -15.22
C LEU A 432 13.07 -12.25 -15.28
N ARG A 433 12.98 -11.42 -14.23
CA ARG A 433 13.64 -10.11 -14.13
C ARG A 433 15.08 -10.14 -13.59
N LYS A 434 15.57 -11.31 -13.15
CA LYS A 434 16.93 -11.51 -12.62
C LYS A 434 17.35 -10.45 -11.58
N PRO A 435 16.55 -10.22 -10.52
CA PRO A 435 16.87 -9.21 -9.52
C PRO A 435 18.14 -9.60 -8.75
N LEU A 436 18.85 -8.58 -8.25
CA LEU A 436 20.12 -8.73 -7.55
C LEU A 436 19.95 -8.37 -6.08
N ARG A 437 20.40 -9.22 -5.16
CA ARG A 437 20.54 -8.88 -3.76
C ARG A 437 21.87 -8.20 -3.51
N VAL A 438 21.81 -7.04 -2.88
CA VAL A 438 22.95 -6.22 -2.45
C VAL A 438 22.95 -6.17 -0.93
N GLN A 439 24.11 -6.39 -0.33
CA GLN A 439 24.31 -6.26 1.12
C GLN A 439 25.07 -4.98 1.43
N ILE A 440 24.56 -4.20 2.38
CA ILE A 440 25.10 -2.91 2.80
C ILE A 440 25.40 -2.95 4.30
N ASN A 441 26.61 -2.56 4.69
CA ASN A 441 26.98 -2.44 6.10
C ASN A 441 26.65 -1.05 6.61
N GLY A 442 25.88 -1.01 7.71
CA GLY A 442 25.45 0.21 8.38
C GLY A 442 26.43 0.68 9.46
N SER A 443 26.34 1.96 9.83
CA SER A 443 27.11 2.59 10.91
C SER A 443 26.85 1.98 12.30
N ASN A 444 25.75 1.24 12.46
CA ASN A 444 25.41 0.52 13.69
C ASN A 444 26.01 -0.91 13.77
N GLY A 445 26.91 -1.26 12.85
CA GLY A 445 27.56 -2.58 12.80
C GLY A 445 26.67 -3.71 12.26
N LYS A 446 25.44 -3.41 11.80
CA LYS A 446 24.54 -4.40 11.19
C LYS A 446 24.65 -4.37 9.66
N SER A 447 24.40 -5.52 9.04
CA SER A 447 24.26 -5.62 7.59
C SER A 447 22.80 -5.61 7.18
N TYR A 448 22.50 -4.87 6.12
CA TYR A 448 21.18 -4.66 5.55
C TYR A 448 21.18 -5.18 4.12
N ASP A 449 20.25 -6.08 3.83
CA ASP A 449 20.06 -6.62 2.49
C ASP A 449 18.97 -5.84 1.76
N PHE A 450 19.20 -5.57 0.48
CA PHE A 450 18.23 -4.98 -0.43
C PHE A 450 18.13 -5.81 -1.70
N LEU A 451 16.91 -5.93 -2.23
CA LEU A 451 16.66 -6.53 -3.53
C LEU A 451 16.52 -5.42 -4.57
N VAL A 452 17.44 -5.39 -5.51
CA VAL A 452 17.44 -4.47 -6.65
C VAL A 452 16.60 -5.05 -7.77
N LYS A 453 15.57 -4.32 -8.18
CA LYS A 453 14.68 -4.68 -9.28
C LYS A 453 14.79 -3.67 -10.43
N TYR A 454 14.76 -4.19 -11.65
CA TYR A 454 14.80 -3.41 -12.89
C TYR A 454 13.73 -3.91 -13.87
N GLY A 455 13.14 -2.99 -14.62
CA GLY A 455 12.08 -3.24 -15.61
C GLY A 455 10.67 -3.32 -15.02
N GLU A 456 10.46 -2.78 -13.81
CA GLU A 456 9.16 -2.72 -13.12
C GLU A 456 9.00 -1.38 -12.41
N ASP A 457 7.78 -0.84 -12.39
CA ASP A 457 7.43 0.39 -11.67
C ASP A 457 7.04 0.07 -10.23
N LEU A 458 7.99 0.23 -9.30
CA LEU A 458 7.79 -0.11 -7.89
C LEU A 458 6.86 0.84 -7.13
N ARG A 459 6.26 1.86 -7.77
CA ARG A 459 5.28 2.73 -7.10
C ARG A 459 4.07 1.95 -6.61
N GLN A 460 3.58 0.99 -7.41
CA GLN A 460 2.44 0.17 -7.00
C GLN A 460 2.77 -0.59 -5.71
N ASP A 461 3.91 -1.28 -5.66
CA ASP A 461 4.39 -1.97 -4.47
C ASP A 461 4.57 -1.01 -3.29
N GLN A 462 5.14 0.18 -3.50
CA GLN A 462 5.33 1.18 -2.45
C GLN A 462 4.00 1.63 -1.84
N ARG A 463 3.01 1.95 -2.66
CA ARG A 463 1.69 2.40 -2.20
C ARG A 463 0.93 1.27 -1.50
N ILE A 464 1.05 0.03 -1.99
CA ILE A 464 0.46 -1.13 -1.32
C ILE A 464 1.13 -1.37 0.03
N GLN A 465 2.47 -1.31 0.13
CA GLN A 465 3.18 -1.43 1.41
C GLN A 465 2.80 -0.33 2.39
N GLN A 466 2.66 0.91 1.92
CA GLN A 466 2.16 2.03 2.73
C GLN A 466 0.76 1.73 3.28
N LEU A 467 -0.15 1.23 2.43
CA LEU A 467 -1.51 0.90 2.81
C LEU A 467 -1.59 -0.27 3.79
N LEU A 468 -0.79 -1.32 3.59
CA LEU A 468 -0.66 -2.42 4.55
C LEU A 468 -0.09 -1.92 5.88
N GLY A 469 0.81 -0.93 5.86
CA GLY A 469 1.29 -0.23 7.05
C GLY A 469 0.18 0.52 7.78
N THR A 470 -0.65 1.28 7.05
CA THR A 470 -1.84 1.95 7.59
C THR A 470 -2.80 0.95 8.21
N ILE A 471 -3.06 -0.18 7.55
CA ILE A 471 -3.88 -1.28 8.07
C ILE A 471 -3.30 -1.82 9.38
N SER A 472 -2.00 -2.10 9.42
CA SER A 472 -1.32 -2.60 10.63
C SER A 472 -1.43 -1.62 11.79
N ASN A 473 -1.33 -0.31 11.51
CA ASN A 473 -1.54 0.74 12.50
C ASN A 473 -2.98 0.77 13.02
N GLN A 474 -3.99 0.64 12.14
CA GLN A 474 -5.38 0.54 12.59
C GLN A 474 -5.61 -0.70 13.47
N MET A 475 -5.00 -1.83 13.13
CA MET A 475 -5.04 -3.02 13.99
C MET A 475 -4.40 -2.80 15.37
N SER A 476 -3.37 -1.94 15.46
CA SER A 476 -2.74 -1.60 16.75
C SER A 476 -3.60 -0.67 17.62
N LEU A 477 -4.50 0.10 17.00
CA LEU A 477 -5.44 1.00 17.67
C LEU A 477 -6.73 0.27 18.07
N ASP A 478 -7.11 -0.75 17.32
CA ASP A 478 -8.28 -1.59 17.62
C ASP A 478 -8.01 -2.56 18.78
N GLN A 479 -8.90 -2.54 19.78
CA GLN A 479 -8.74 -3.31 21.01
C GLN A 479 -8.68 -4.83 20.74
N HIS A 480 -9.60 -5.36 19.93
CA HIS A 480 -9.66 -6.80 19.67
C HIS A 480 -8.46 -7.27 18.85
N CYS A 481 -8.03 -6.48 17.86
CA CYS A 481 -6.84 -6.77 17.07
C CYS A 481 -5.57 -6.75 17.94
N LYS A 482 -5.44 -5.77 18.84
CA LYS A 482 -4.32 -5.66 19.78
C LYS A 482 -4.25 -6.84 20.75
N GLU A 483 -5.38 -7.21 21.37
CA GLU A 483 -5.47 -8.39 22.27
C GLU A 483 -5.05 -9.69 21.56
N HIS A 484 -5.37 -9.81 20.27
CA HIS A 484 -5.03 -10.98 19.47
C HIS A 484 -3.69 -10.86 18.72
N GLN A 485 -2.94 -9.78 18.94
CA GLN A 485 -1.65 -9.49 18.30
C GLN A 485 -1.72 -9.56 16.77
N LEU A 486 -2.78 -9.01 16.18
CA LEU A 486 -2.95 -8.93 14.74
C LEU A 486 -2.10 -7.79 14.18
N SER A 487 -1.38 -8.08 13.11
CA SER A 487 -0.57 -7.13 12.38
C SER A 487 -0.30 -7.66 10.98
N VAL A 488 -0.17 -6.76 10.01
CA VAL A 488 0.33 -7.12 8.68
C VAL A 488 1.82 -6.77 8.62
N ARG A 489 2.64 -7.72 8.17
CA ARG A 489 4.07 -7.49 8.00
C ARG A 489 4.33 -6.71 6.72
N THR A 490 5.04 -5.60 6.84
CA THR A 490 5.47 -4.74 5.73
C THR A 490 6.98 -4.75 5.54
N TYR A 491 7.43 -4.23 4.41
CA TYR A 491 8.83 -3.99 4.10
C TYR A 491 8.97 -2.69 3.28
N GLU A 492 10.16 -2.10 3.32
CA GLU A 492 10.42 -0.83 2.66
C GLU A 492 10.54 -0.99 1.15
N VAL A 493 9.99 -0.05 0.39
CA VAL A 493 10.05 0.01 -1.06
C VAL A 493 10.43 1.42 -1.46
N VAL A 494 11.54 1.54 -2.18
CA VAL A 494 12.07 2.84 -2.64
C VAL A 494 12.14 2.81 -4.17
N PRO A 495 11.10 3.34 -4.87
CA PRO A 495 11.17 3.62 -6.28
C PRO A 495 12.20 4.72 -6.52
N ILE A 496 13.11 4.50 -7.48
CA ILE A 496 14.18 5.45 -7.81
C ILE A 496 13.93 6.04 -9.20
N ARG A 497 13.54 5.21 -10.16
CA ARG A 497 13.11 5.58 -11.51
C ARG A 497 11.90 4.74 -11.90
N SER A 498 11.20 5.12 -12.97
CA SER A 498 10.01 4.40 -13.46
C SER A 498 10.25 2.92 -13.78
N ASN A 499 11.49 2.52 -14.06
CA ASN A 499 11.90 1.14 -14.34
C ASN A 499 12.93 0.59 -13.32
N PHE A 500 13.20 1.28 -12.22
CA PHE A 500 14.26 0.89 -11.28
C PHE A 500 13.95 1.27 -9.83
N GLY A 501 14.21 0.36 -8.91
CA GLY A 501 14.21 0.67 -7.49
C GLY A 501 14.66 -0.50 -6.62
N ILE A 502 14.54 -0.31 -5.32
CA ILE A 502 15.02 -1.26 -4.32
C ILE A 502 13.91 -1.64 -3.33
N LEU A 503 13.94 -2.90 -2.90
CA LEU A 503 13.07 -3.47 -1.89
C LEU A 503 13.90 -3.86 -0.67
N GLY A 504 13.43 -3.54 0.53
CA GLY A 504 14.03 -4.01 1.78
C GLY A 504 13.89 -5.52 1.90
N TRP A 505 14.98 -6.20 2.25
CA TRP A 505 14.96 -7.65 2.45
C TRP A 505 14.34 -8.03 3.79
N ILE A 506 13.52 -9.08 3.79
CA ILE A 506 12.95 -9.61 5.02
C ILE A 506 13.85 -10.74 5.54
N PRO A 507 14.59 -10.54 6.65
CA PRO A 507 15.54 -11.53 7.14
C PRO A 507 14.86 -12.80 7.65
N ASN A 508 15.60 -13.91 7.67
CA ASN A 508 15.15 -15.22 8.17
C ASN A 508 13.91 -15.79 7.46
N THR A 509 13.59 -15.29 6.27
CA THR A 509 12.42 -15.75 5.52
C THR A 509 12.73 -16.85 4.51
N SER A 510 11.74 -17.66 4.21
CA SER A 510 11.76 -18.62 3.11
C SER A 510 10.38 -18.70 2.49
N SER A 511 10.30 -18.95 1.18
CA SER A 511 8.99 -19.06 0.52
C SER A 511 8.27 -20.32 0.97
N ILE A 512 6.94 -20.26 1.09
CA ILE A 512 6.11 -21.43 1.36
C ILE A 512 6.35 -22.53 0.31
N LYS A 513 6.63 -22.16 -0.95
CA LYS A 513 7.01 -23.10 -2.01
C LYS A 513 8.23 -23.93 -1.61
N SER A 514 9.30 -23.27 -1.17
CA SER A 514 10.55 -23.94 -0.81
C SER A 514 10.37 -24.93 0.36
N ILE A 515 9.57 -24.54 1.35
CA ILE A 515 9.26 -25.37 2.52
C ILE A 515 8.35 -26.53 2.13
N ALA A 516 7.32 -26.27 1.33
CA ALA A 516 6.38 -27.29 0.87
C ALA A 516 7.07 -28.37 0.04
N VAL A 517 7.92 -27.98 -0.93
CA VAL A 517 8.68 -28.93 -1.77
C VAL A 517 9.61 -29.79 -0.90
N ARG A 518 10.38 -29.16 0.00
CA ARG A 518 11.28 -29.90 0.92
C ARG A 518 10.51 -30.89 1.80
N SER A 519 9.37 -30.47 2.34
CA SER A 519 8.54 -31.29 3.22
C SER A 519 7.84 -32.41 2.47
N MET A 520 7.43 -32.16 1.23
CA MET A 520 6.83 -33.16 0.36
C MET A 520 7.81 -34.30 0.08
N VAL A 521 9.04 -33.97 -0.34
CA VAL A 521 10.10 -34.98 -0.59
C VAL A 521 10.40 -35.79 0.67
N ARG A 522 10.37 -35.14 1.84
CA ARG A 522 10.72 -35.79 3.11
C ARG A 522 9.63 -36.69 3.67
N PHE A 523 8.36 -36.30 3.56
CA PHE A 523 7.25 -36.98 4.26
C PHE A 523 6.33 -37.79 3.35
N ASN A 524 6.42 -37.60 2.03
CA ASN A 524 5.68 -38.39 1.08
C ASN A 524 6.49 -39.62 0.68
N THR A 525 5.90 -40.81 0.77
CA THR A 525 6.56 -42.06 0.38
C THR A 525 6.95 -42.08 -1.10
N ALA A 526 6.19 -41.38 -1.92
CA ALA A 526 6.43 -41.23 -3.36
C ALA A 526 7.48 -40.16 -3.73
N GLY A 527 8.07 -39.46 -2.76
CA GLY A 527 9.06 -38.40 -3.00
C GLY A 527 8.45 -37.15 -3.66
N ASP A 528 9.16 -36.57 -4.65
CA ASP A 528 8.68 -35.41 -5.40
C ASP A 528 7.62 -35.82 -6.45
N VAL A 529 6.36 -35.49 -6.15
CA VAL A 529 5.21 -35.78 -7.03
C VAL A 529 4.80 -34.57 -7.89
N THR A 530 5.56 -33.47 -7.87
CA THR A 530 5.18 -32.20 -8.54
C THR A 530 4.96 -32.40 -10.04
N ASP A 531 5.94 -33.00 -10.72
CA ASP A 531 5.87 -33.20 -12.18
C ASP A 531 4.78 -34.21 -12.57
N THR A 532 4.59 -35.23 -11.74
CA THR A 532 3.52 -36.22 -11.93
C THR A 532 2.14 -35.57 -11.83
N ILE A 533 1.91 -34.74 -10.81
CA ILE A 533 0.67 -33.98 -10.63
C ILE A 533 0.45 -33.01 -11.79
N ASN A 534 1.48 -32.25 -12.19
CA ASN A 534 1.39 -31.30 -13.30
C ASN A 534 1.05 -31.99 -14.62
N ARG A 535 1.68 -33.14 -14.91
CA ARG A 535 1.40 -33.93 -16.11
C ARG A 535 -0.03 -34.45 -16.12
N GLU A 536 -0.50 -35.02 -15.02
CA GLU A 536 -1.87 -35.54 -14.91
C GLU A 536 -2.93 -34.44 -14.96
N TYR A 537 -2.64 -33.28 -14.36
CA TYR A 537 -3.51 -32.11 -14.44
C TYR A 537 -3.63 -31.62 -15.89
N ASN A 538 -2.51 -31.46 -16.60
CA ASN A 538 -2.51 -31.06 -18.01
C ASN A 538 -3.21 -32.12 -18.90
N GLN A 539 -3.00 -33.41 -18.61
CA GLN A 539 -3.68 -34.49 -19.33
C GLN A 539 -5.20 -34.44 -19.12
N PHE A 540 -5.65 -34.17 -17.90
CA PHE A 540 -7.07 -33.99 -17.60
C PHE A 540 -7.67 -32.80 -18.36
N LEU A 541 -6.97 -31.65 -18.41
CA LEU A 541 -7.41 -30.48 -19.20
C LEU A 541 -7.49 -30.80 -20.71
N MET A 542 -6.55 -31.57 -21.25
CA MET A 542 -6.61 -32.03 -22.64
C MET A 542 -7.81 -32.95 -22.90
N GLN A 543 -8.07 -33.89 -21.98
CA GLN A 543 -9.21 -34.83 -22.07
C GLN A 543 -10.56 -34.12 -21.97
N CYS A 544 -10.74 -33.20 -21.02
CA CYS A 544 -11.98 -32.43 -20.90
C CYS A 544 -12.19 -31.48 -22.08
N SER A 545 -11.12 -30.91 -22.66
CA SER A 545 -11.24 -29.95 -23.77
C SER A 545 -11.43 -30.60 -25.15
N GLY A 546 -11.38 -31.93 -25.26
CA GLY A 546 -11.49 -32.67 -26.53
C GLY A 546 -10.34 -32.40 -27.51
N SER A 547 -9.20 -31.85 -27.03
CA SER A 547 -8.06 -31.49 -27.89
C SER A 547 -7.13 -32.69 -28.08
N THR A 548 -6.65 -32.92 -29.31
CA THR A 548 -5.71 -34.01 -29.63
C THR A 548 -4.25 -33.61 -29.31
N PRO A 549 -3.34 -34.57 -29.07
CA PRO A 549 -1.94 -34.29 -28.72
C PRO A 549 -1.13 -33.54 -29.79
N GLU A 550 -1.58 -33.56 -31.05
CA GLU A 550 -0.87 -33.05 -32.23
C GLU A 550 -0.88 -31.52 -32.32
N ARG A 551 -1.93 -30.86 -31.79
CA ARG A 551 -1.99 -29.40 -31.59
C ARG A 551 -2.07 -29.15 -30.10
N ARG A 552 -0.94 -28.97 -29.42
CA ARG A 552 -0.94 -28.55 -28.00
C ARG A 552 -1.46 -27.10 -27.91
N PRO A 553 -2.73 -26.88 -27.52
CA PRO A 553 -3.24 -25.53 -27.39
C PRO A 553 -2.57 -24.86 -26.19
N GLY A 554 -2.52 -23.53 -26.18
CA GLY A 554 -2.06 -22.80 -25.01
C GLY A 554 -2.93 -23.14 -23.78
N LEU A 555 -2.34 -23.10 -22.58
CA LEU A 555 -3.03 -23.46 -21.33
C LEU A 555 -4.34 -22.68 -21.14
N THR A 556 -4.36 -21.39 -21.49
CA THR A 556 -5.55 -20.54 -21.45
C THR A 556 -6.72 -21.11 -22.25
N GLN A 557 -6.46 -21.57 -23.48
CA GLN A 557 -7.49 -22.12 -24.35
C GLN A 557 -8.03 -23.45 -23.80
N LEU A 558 -7.15 -24.28 -23.25
CA LEU A 558 -7.53 -25.52 -22.58
C LEU A 558 -8.42 -25.25 -21.37
N TYR A 559 -8.08 -24.24 -20.57
CA TYR A 559 -8.83 -23.87 -19.38
C TYR A 559 -10.25 -23.41 -19.72
N GLY A 560 -10.39 -22.51 -20.69
CA GLY A 560 -11.70 -22.02 -21.15
C GLY A 560 -12.59 -23.13 -21.70
N LYS A 561 -12.05 -24.02 -22.54
CA LYS A 561 -12.80 -25.19 -23.06
C LYS A 561 -13.15 -26.19 -21.98
N THR A 562 -12.24 -26.43 -21.02
CA THR A 562 -12.52 -27.33 -19.90
C THR A 562 -13.64 -26.79 -19.02
N ALA A 563 -13.63 -25.48 -18.76
CA ALA A 563 -14.67 -24.81 -17.98
C ALA A 563 -16.06 -24.87 -18.65
N SER A 564 -16.13 -24.86 -19.99
CA SER A 564 -17.40 -24.98 -20.70
C SER A 564 -17.89 -26.44 -20.86
N ALA A 565 -16.97 -27.40 -20.98
CA ALA A 565 -17.31 -28.80 -21.31
C ALA A 565 -17.40 -29.75 -20.10
N CYS A 566 -16.67 -29.49 -19.00
CA CYS A 566 -16.58 -30.41 -17.85
C CYS A 566 -17.51 -29.98 -16.70
N THR A 567 -18.17 -30.95 -16.05
CA THR A 567 -19.07 -30.68 -14.91
C THR A 567 -18.28 -30.40 -13.61
N PRO A 568 -18.84 -29.62 -12.67
CA PRO A 568 -18.20 -29.34 -11.38
C PRO A 568 -17.81 -30.60 -10.59
N GLU A 569 -18.63 -31.66 -10.65
CA GLU A 569 -18.38 -32.91 -9.94
C GLU A 569 -17.13 -33.61 -10.46
N LYS A 570 -16.95 -33.65 -11.79
CA LYS A 570 -15.78 -34.26 -12.43
C LYS A 570 -14.51 -33.49 -12.09
N ILE A 571 -14.56 -32.17 -12.05
CA ILE A 571 -13.45 -31.31 -11.61
C ILE A 571 -13.12 -31.57 -10.14
N MET A 572 -14.13 -31.66 -9.28
CA MET A 572 -13.97 -31.93 -7.85
C MET A 572 -13.35 -33.32 -7.61
N LEU A 573 -13.77 -34.35 -8.34
CA LEU A 573 -13.19 -35.69 -8.26
C LEU A 573 -11.71 -35.66 -8.64
N LYS A 574 -11.35 -35.01 -9.76
CA LYS A 574 -9.94 -34.92 -10.17
C LYS A 574 -9.11 -34.11 -9.18
N PHE A 575 -9.65 -33.01 -8.65
CA PHE A 575 -8.99 -32.23 -7.60
C PHE A 575 -8.68 -33.06 -6.37
N ASN A 576 -9.65 -33.86 -5.89
CA ASN A 576 -9.44 -34.74 -4.75
C ASN A 576 -8.42 -35.85 -5.04
N GLU A 577 -8.48 -36.47 -6.23
CA GLU A 577 -7.49 -37.46 -6.68
C GLU A 577 -6.06 -36.90 -6.62
N LEU A 578 -5.83 -35.71 -7.20
CA LEU A 578 -4.52 -35.06 -7.19
C LEU A 578 -4.10 -34.63 -5.77
N ARG A 579 -5.05 -34.16 -4.96
CA ARG A 579 -4.82 -33.77 -3.56
C ARG A 579 -4.29 -34.92 -2.72
N TYR A 580 -4.83 -36.13 -2.87
CA TYR A 580 -4.43 -37.29 -2.07
C TYR A 580 -3.04 -37.84 -2.43
N LYS A 581 -2.43 -37.40 -3.54
CA LYS A 581 -1.05 -37.78 -3.91
C LYS A 581 0.01 -37.14 -3.03
N PHE A 582 -0.32 -36.07 -2.31
CA PHE A 582 0.56 -35.47 -1.32
C PHE A 582 -0.06 -35.53 0.07
N LYS A 583 0.81 -35.70 1.07
CA LYS A 583 0.38 -35.82 2.47
C LYS A 583 -0.20 -34.51 3.00
N GLU A 584 -1.43 -34.52 3.52
CA GLU A 584 -2.18 -33.32 3.91
C GLU A 584 -1.54 -32.51 5.06
N ASP A 585 -0.79 -33.16 5.96
CA ASP A 585 -0.14 -32.53 7.12
C ASP A 585 1.33 -32.13 6.86
N ALA A 586 1.79 -32.14 5.60
CA ALA A 586 3.18 -31.87 5.26
C ALA A 586 3.68 -30.52 5.78
N LEU A 587 2.88 -29.45 5.63
CA LEU A 587 3.24 -28.13 6.14
C LEU A 587 3.23 -28.06 7.67
N LYS A 588 2.28 -28.74 8.32
CA LYS A 588 2.22 -28.86 9.79
C LYS A 588 3.49 -29.51 10.33
N ARG A 589 3.93 -30.62 9.71
CA ARG A 589 5.18 -31.30 10.06
C ARG A 589 6.39 -30.42 9.82
N ALA A 590 6.41 -29.67 8.71
CA ALA A 590 7.47 -28.72 8.42
C ALA A 590 7.62 -27.66 9.52
N LEU A 591 6.49 -27.09 9.97
CA LEU A 591 6.48 -26.12 11.07
C LEU A 591 6.93 -26.76 12.39
N PHE A 592 6.57 -28.02 12.63
CA PHE A 592 7.01 -28.77 13.80
C PHE A 592 8.53 -28.99 13.78
N GLU A 593 9.13 -29.32 12.64
CA GLU A 593 10.58 -29.47 12.50
C GLU A 593 11.36 -28.16 12.65
N MET A 594 10.71 -27.00 12.44
CA MET A 594 11.31 -25.70 12.73
C MET A 594 11.29 -25.37 14.23
N ALA A 595 10.43 -26.03 15.00
CA ALA A 595 10.29 -25.78 16.42
C ALA A 595 11.33 -26.57 17.23
N VAL A 596 11.92 -25.89 18.22
CA VAL A 596 12.84 -26.54 19.17
C VAL A 596 12.07 -27.29 20.26
N SER A 597 10.88 -26.81 20.62
CA SER A 597 10.02 -27.39 21.67
C SER A 597 8.54 -27.33 21.27
N PRO A 598 7.66 -28.12 21.92
CA PRO A 598 6.20 -28.05 21.71
C PRO A 598 5.61 -26.65 21.95
N GLU A 599 6.13 -25.89 22.93
CA GLU A 599 5.72 -24.52 23.22
C GLU A 599 6.09 -23.58 22.07
N SER A 600 7.29 -23.78 21.51
CA SER A 600 7.74 -23.05 20.33
C SER A 600 6.85 -23.38 19.13
N PHE A 601 6.51 -24.65 18.93
CA PHE A 601 5.57 -25.06 17.88
C PHE A 601 4.19 -24.41 18.06
N PHE A 602 3.67 -24.36 19.29
CA PHE A 602 2.41 -23.69 19.60
C PHE A 602 2.45 -22.21 19.21
N ASN A 603 3.53 -21.51 19.54
CA ASN A 603 3.73 -20.10 19.17
C ASN A 603 3.90 -19.89 17.66
N LEU A 604 4.71 -20.70 16.98
CA LEU A 604 4.88 -20.67 15.51
C LEU A 604 3.53 -20.87 14.82
N ARG A 605 2.74 -21.85 15.27
CA ARG A 605 1.42 -22.16 14.74
C ARG A 605 0.44 -21.01 14.95
N ALA A 606 0.41 -20.41 16.14
CA ALA A 606 -0.46 -19.29 16.43
C ALA A 606 -0.09 -18.05 15.58
N ASN A 607 1.20 -17.75 15.44
CA ASN A 607 1.69 -16.66 14.61
C ASN A 607 1.42 -16.89 13.11
N PHE A 608 1.55 -18.13 12.64
CA PHE A 608 1.17 -18.52 11.29
C PHE A 608 -0.30 -18.20 11.02
N ALA A 609 -1.22 -18.63 11.91
CA ALA A 609 -2.64 -18.37 11.74
C ALA A 609 -3.01 -16.88 11.80
N ARG A 610 -2.47 -16.14 12.78
CA ARG A 610 -2.71 -14.69 12.94
C ARG A 610 -2.28 -13.92 11.68
N SER A 611 -1.04 -14.14 11.24
CA SER A 611 -0.47 -13.43 10.09
C SER A 611 -1.10 -13.85 8.76
N LEU A 612 -1.43 -15.15 8.59
CA LEU A 612 -2.15 -15.63 7.40
C LEU A 612 -3.51 -14.94 7.27
N MET A 613 -4.31 -14.90 8.33
CA MET A 613 -5.66 -14.36 8.25
C MET A 613 -5.66 -12.84 8.11
N ALA A 614 -4.77 -12.13 8.83
CA ALA A 614 -4.61 -10.69 8.67
C ALA A 614 -4.21 -10.33 7.24
N MET A 615 -3.22 -11.04 6.67
CA MET A 615 -2.77 -10.85 5.29
C MET A 615 -3.87 -11.19 4.28
N ASN A 616 -4.54 -12.33 4.42
CA ASN A 616 -5.58 -12.78 3.49
C ASN A 616 -6.76 -11.81 3.41
N VAL A 617 -7.25 -11.32 4.56
CA VAL A 617 -8.34 -10.34 4.58
C VAL A 617 -7.89 -9.00 3.99
N ALA A 618 -6.68 -8.52 4.33
CA ALA A 618 -6.13 -7.30 3.73
C ALA A 618 -5.98 -7.44 2.20
N CYS A 619 -5.40 -8.52 1.71
CA CYS A 619 -5.26 -8.79 0.27
C CYS A 619 -6.61 -8.85 -0.44
N TRP A 620 -7.64 -9.45 0.16
CA TRP A 620 -8.98 -9.50 -0.43
C TRP A 620 -9.60 -8.11 -0.56
N ILE A 621 -9.56 -7.28 0.50
CA ILE A 621 -10.07 -5.91 0.47
C ILE A 621 -9.38 -5.09 -0.64
N LEU A 622 -8.07 -5.24 -0.76
CA LEU A 622 -7.27 -4.56 -1.78
C LEU A 622 -7.34 -5.20 -3.18
N GLY A 623 -7.98 -6.37 -3.32
CA GLY A 623 -8.02 -7.13 -4.56
C GLY A 623 -6.65 -7.58 -5.07
N ILE A 624 -5.71 -7.87 -4.16
CA ILE A 624 -4.38 -8.37 -4.49
C ILE A 624 -4.47 -9.84 -4.93
N GLY A 625 -4.12 -10.10 -6.18
CA GLY A 625 -4.08 -11.43 -6.79
C GLY A 625 -2.68 -12.05 -6.82
N ASP A 626 -2.52 -13.15 -7.55
CA ASP A 626 -1.24 -13.85 -7.78
C ASP A 626 -0.53 -14.28 -6.48
N ARG A 627 -1.32 -14.72 -5.50
CA ARG A 627 -0.82 -15.20 -4.20
C ARG A 627 -0.33 -16.64 -4.27
N HIS A 628 0.52 -16.98 -5.23
CA HIS A 628 1.12 -18.32 -5.30
C HIS A 628 2.12 -18.55 -4.14
N THR A 629 2.53 -19.80 -3.91
CA THR A 629 3.37 -20.18 -2.76
C THR A 629 4.77 -19.58 -2.74
N SER A 630 5.22 -18.96 -3.83
CA SER A 630 6.51 -18.25 -3.84
C SER A 630 6.36 -16.80 -3.33
N ASN A 631 5.18 -16.20 -3.49
CA ASN A 631 4.84 -14.84 -3.06
C ASN A 631 4.38 -14.77 -1.60
N VAL A 632 4.34 -15.91 -0.91
CA VAL A 632 4.10 -16.00 0.53
C VAL A 632 5.39 -16.48 1.18
N LEU A 633 6.00 -15.60 1.98
CA LEU A 633 7.19 -15.89 2.76
C LEU A 633 6.79 -16.21 4.20
N ILE A 634 7.52 -17.13 4.82
CA ILE A 634 7.43 -17.40 6.26
C ILE A 634 8.76 -17.11 6.92
N ASP A 635 8.70 -16.42 8.05
CA ASP A 635 9.83 -16.20 8.92
C ASP A 635 10.07 -17.46 9.77
N ARG A 636 11.22 -18.08 9.56
CA ARG A 636 11.58 -19.35 10.20
C ARG A 636 11.78 -19.22 11.71
N SER A 637 12.01 -18.01 12.21
CA SER A 637 12.26 -17.77 13.64
C SER A 637 10.98 -17.66 14.47
N ASN A 638 9.89 -17.14 13.88
CA ASN A 638 8.66 -16.81 14.62
C ASN A 638 7.36 -17.28 13.96
N GLY A 639 7.42 -17.85 12.75
CA GLY A 639 6.27 -18.44 12.06
C GLY A 639 5.31 -17.44 11.42
N ARG A 640 5.63 -16.13 11.44
CA ARG A 640 4.82 -15.10 10.79
C ARG A 640 5.00 -15.12 9.28
N LEU A 641 3.90 -14.89 8.56
CA LEU A 641 3.88 -14.78 7.11
C LEU A 641 4.04 -13.32 6.65
N ALA A 642 4.63 -13.17 5.47
CA ALA A 642 4.71 -11.90 4.73
C ALA A 642 4.36 -12.17 3.26
N GLY A 643 3.50 -11.32 2.69
CA GLY A 643 3.27 -11.31 1.24
C GLY A 643 4.34 -10.47 0.54
N VAL A 644 4.78 -10.90 -0.62
CA VAL A 644 5.69 -10.14 -1.50
C VAL A 644 5.16 -10.10 -2.93
N ASP A 645 5.69 -9.17 -3.73
CA ASP A 645 5.37 -8.98 -5.15
C ASP A 645 3.88 -8.63 -5.37
N PHE A 646 3.54 -7.35 -5.42
CA PHE A 646 2.14 -6.90 -5.47
C PHE A 646 1.72 -6.39 -6.85
N GLY A 647 2.34 -6.89 -7.92
CA GLY A 647 2.08 -6.46 -9.30
C GLY A 647 0.62 -6.62 -9.76
N ILE A 648 -0.11 -7.60 -9.22
CA ILE A 648 -1.53 -7.81 -9.51
C ILE A 648 -2.37 -7.34 -8.32
N ALA A 649 -3.02 -6.18 -8.47
CA ALA A 649 -3.83 -5.54 -7.44
C ALA A 649 -5.20 -5.09 -7.96
N PHE A 650 -6.10 -4.72 -7.05
CA PHE A 650 -7.42 -4.17 -7.36
C PHE A 650 -8.30 -5.02 -8.29
N GLY A 651 -8.29 -6.34 -8.08
CA GLY A 651 -9.12 -7.27 -8.85
C GLY A 651 -8.56 -7.59 -10.23
N ALA A 652 -7.37 -7.09 -10.58
CA ALA A 652 -6.70 -7.42 -11.84
C ALA A 652 -6.48 -8.93 -12.02
N GLY A 653 -6.37 -9.71 -10.93
CA GLY A 653 -6.26 -11.16 -11.00
C GLY A 653 -7.51 -11.84 -11.54
N ALA A 654 -8.70 -11.32 -11.22
CA ALA A 654 -9.97 -11.85 -11.73
C ALA A 654 -10.36 -11.23 -13.09
N ARG A 655 -10.00 -9.96 -13.31
CA ARG A 655 -10.44 -9.18 -14.47
C ARG A 655 -9.47 -9.22 -15.65
N ASP A 656 -8.16 -9.16 -15.38
CA ASP A 656 -7.14 -8.85 -16.40
C ASP A 656 -6.34 -10.09 -16.82
N GLN A 657 -6.39 -11.18 -16.04
CA GLN A 657 -5.67 -12.41 -16.36
C GLN A 657 -6.41 -13.31 -17.36
N PRO A 658 -5.71 -13.96 -18.32
CA PRO A 658 -6.34 -14.89 -19.25
C PRO A 658 -7.00 -16.09 -18.55
N ILE A 659 -6.43 -16.54 -17.43
CA ILE A 659 -7.04 -17.51 -16.54
C ILE A 659 -7.38 -16.76 -15.24
N PRO A 660 -8.66 -16.42 -15.00
CA PRO A 660 -9.02 -15.53 -13.92
C PRO A 660 -8.95 -16.20 -12.55
N GLU A 661 -8.49 -15.46 -11.54
CA GLU A 661 -8.49 -15.89 -10.15
C GLU A 661 -9.86 -15.73 -9.51
N MET A 662 -10.59 -16.84 -9.32
CA MET A 662 -11.95 -16.80 -8.74
C MET A 662 -11.98 -16.87 -7.21
N VAL A 663 -10.83 -17.14 -6.57
CA VAL A 663 -10.73 -17.26 -5.10
C VAL A 663 -10.32 -15.92 -4.48
N PRO A 664 -10.94 -15.50 -3.35
CA PRO A 664 -10.65 -14.19 -2.76
C PRO A 664 -9.25 -14.10 -2.13
N PHE A 665 -8.72 -15.22 -1.65
CA PHE A 665 -7.40 -15.33 -1.06
C PHE A 665 -6.98 -16.81 -1.00
N ARG A 666 -5.71 -17.07 -0.69
CA ARG A 666 -5.16 -18.43 -0.61
C ARG A 666 -5.44 -19.06 0.76
N LEU A 667 -6.33 -20.05 0.79
CA LEU A 667 -6.53 -20.94 1.94
C LEU A 667 -6.66 -22.39 1.46
N THR A 668 -5.53 -23.09 1.40
CA THR A 668 -5.47 -24.48 0.89
C THR A 668 -5.60 -25.51 2.01
N PRO A 669 -5.87 -26.79 1.70
CA PRO A 669 -5.89 -27.85 2.71
C PRO A 669 -4.62 -27.92 3.58
N GLN A 670 -3.44 -27.68 2.99
CA GLN A 670 -2.16 -27.59 3.73
C GLN A 670 -2.12 -26.45 4.76
N PHE A 671 -2.77 -25.32 4.47
CA PHE A 671 -2.84 -24.20 5.43
C PHE A 671 -3.82 -24.52 6.56
N VAL A 672 -4.93 -25.18 6.23
CA VAL A 672 -5.93 -25.61 7.20
C VAL A 672 -5.40 -26.72 8.11
N SER A 673 -4.61 -27.65 7.57
CA SER A 673 -4.06 -28.79 8.32
C SER A 673 -3.08 -28.37 9.42
N VAL A 674 -2.38 -27.24 9.25
CA VAL A 674 -1.55 -26.63 10.30
C VAL A 674 -2.34 -26.44 11.60
N MET A 675 -3.63 -26.11 11.50
CA MET A 675 -4.51 -25.82 12.63
C MET A 675 -5.33 -27.01 13.14
N GLU A 676 -5.09 -28.22 12.63
CA GLU A 676 -5.76 -29.41 13.16
C GLU A 676 -5.47 -29.63 14.66
N PRO A 677 -6.49 -30.03 15.45
CA PRO A 677 -7.81 -30.52 15.00
C PRO A 677 -8.86 -29.43 14.74
N MET A 678 -8.64 -28.19 15.18
CA MET A 678 -9.63 -27.11 15.08
C MET A 678 -9.83 -26.58 13.66
N ARG A 679 -8.85 -26.78 12.77
CA ARG A 679 -8.90 -26.36 11.35
C ARG A 679 -9.18 -24.86 11.25
N THR A 680 -10.26 -24.47 10.58
CA THR A 680 -10.67 -23.06 10.45
C THR A 680 -11.44 -22.56 11.67
N ALA A 681 -12.03 -23.45 12.47
CA ALA A 681 -12.75 -23.09 13.67
C ALA A 681 -11.77 -22.60 14.75
N GLY A 682 -12.12 -21.54 15.48
CA GLY A 682 -11.27 -20.96 16.51
C GLY A 682 -10.38 -19.83 15.98
N LEU A 683 -9.05 -19.97 16.10
CA LEU A 683 -8.12 -18.85 15.93
C LEU A 683 -8.20 -18.21 14.53
N MET A 684 -8.20 -19.01 13.46
CA MET A 684 -8.28 -18.48 12.09
C MET A 684 -9.58 -17.68 11.87
N HIS A 685 -10.71 -18.22 12.30
CA HIS A 685 -11.99 -17.54 12.19
C HIS A 685 -12.01 -16.24 13.01
N LYS A 686 -11.60 -16.26 14.28
CA LYS A 686 -11.52 -15.05 15.13
C LYS A 686 -10.64 -13.97 14.51
N CYS A 687 -9.43 -14.32 14.07
CA CYS A 687 -8.52 -13.38 13.41
C CYS A 687 -9.17 -12.76 12.16
N SER A 688 -9.87 -13.56 11.35
CA SER A 688 -10.55 -13.03 10.16
C SER A 688 -11.68 -12.04 10.48
N VAL A 689 -12.47 -12.32 11.52
CA VAL A 689 -13.58 -11.47 11.96
C VAL A 689 -13.05 -10.15 12.52
N TYR A 690 -12.08 -10.18 13.43
CA TYR A 690 -11.51 -8.98 14.02
C TYR A 690 -10.78 -8.13 12.98
N THR A 691 -9.99 -8.75 12.09
CA THR A 691 -9.36 -8.02 10.98
C THR A 691 -10.42 -7.35 10.11
N LEU A 692 -11.45 -8.07 9.67
CA LEU A 692 -12.47 -7.49 8.82
C LEU A 692 -13.23 -6.36 9.52
N ALA A 693 -13.61 -6.53 10.79
CA ALA A 693 -14.29 -5.51 11.58
C ALA A 693 -13.45 -4.21 11.69
N CYS A 694 -12.16 -4.34 11.98
CA CYS A 694 -11.21 -3.22 12.03
C CYS A 694 -11.06 -2.50 10.68
N LEU A 695 -10.98 -3.25 9.57
CA LEU A 695 -10.90 -2.65 8.24
C LEU A 695 -12.19 -1.91 7.87
N ARG A 696 -13.35 -2.46 8.23
CA ARG A 696 -14.66 -1.83 7.99
C ARG A 696 -14.85 -0.54 8.80
N SER A 697 -14.43 -0.52 10.06
CA SER A 697 -14.49 0.70 10.88
C SER A 697 -13.56 1.80 10.33
N SER A 698 -12.46 1.38 9.69
CA SER A 698 -11.48 2.29 9.06
C SER A 698 -11.76 2.57 7.58
N ARG A 699 -12.95 2.25 7.05
CA ARG A 699 -13.24 2.26 5.60
C ARG A 699 -12.94 3.60 4.92
N LYS A 700 -13.20 4.71 5.60
CA LYS A 700 -13.06 6.04 5.02
C LYS A 700 -11.57 6.43 4.89
N LEU A 701 -10.78 6.16 5.92
CA LEU A 701 -9.33 6.29 5.87
C LEU A 701 -8.72 5.44 4.74
N LEU A 702 -9.15 4.19 4.62
CA LEU A 702 -8.68 3.29 3.57
C LEU A 702 -9.09 3.82 2.18
N LYS A 703 -10.33 4.28 2.00
CA LYS A 703 -10.76 4.98 0.79
C LYS A 703 -9.82 6.14 0.47
N SER A 704 -9.52 6.99 1.46
CA SER A 704 -8.65 8.13 1.22
C SER A 704 -7.23 7.74 0.81
N CYS A 705 -6.67 6.70 1.42
CA CYS A 705 -5.37 6.18 1.01
C CYS A 705 -5.39 5.59 -0.41
N LEU A 706 -6.54 5.02 -0.84
CA LEU A 706 -6.70 4.42 -2.16
C LEU A 706 -6.77 5.45 -3.29
N GLU A 707 -7.25 6.67 -3.05
CA GLU A 707 -7.42 7.68 -4.10
C GLU A 707 -6.11 8.11 -4.78
N VAL A 708 -4.97 7.98 -4.09
CA VAL A 708 -3.64 8.22 -4.70
C VAL A 708 -3.44 7.35 -5.94
N PHE A 709 -3.97 6.12 -5.95
CA PHE A 709 -3.85 5.22 -7.09
C PHE A 709 -4.67 5.69 -8.31
N VAL A 710 -5.73 6.48 -8.12
CA VAL A 710 -6.46 7.12 -9.23
C VAL A 710 -5.65 8.29 -9.78
N ARG A 711 -5.07 9.11 -8.90
CA ARG A 711 -4.34 10.33 -9.28
C ARG A 711 -2.99 10.05 -9.92
N GLU A 712 -2.27 9.04 -9.43
CA GLU A 712 -0.97 8.61 -9.94
C GLU A 712 -1.06 7.19 -10.53
N PRO A 713 -1.64 7.02 -11.73
CA PRO A 713 -1.73 5.71 -12.33
C PRO A 713 -0.34 5.20 -12.73
N THR A 714 -0.03 3.96 -12.37
CA THR A 714 1.27 3.35 -12.70
C THR A 714 1.37 3.01 -14.18
N LEU A 715 2.61 2.90 -14.68
CA LEU A 715 2.85 2.53 -16.08
C LEU A 715 2.24 1.17 -16.41
N ASP A 716 2.36 0.20 -15.50
CA ASP A 716 1.77 -1.13 -15.65
C ASP A 716 0.24 -1.09 -15.84
N TRP A 717 -0.44 -0.15 -15.17
CA TRP A 717 -1.89 0.00 -15.31
C TRP A 717 -2.29 0.68 -16.61
N LEU A 718 -1.55 1.71 -17.02
CA LEU A 718 -1.72 2.36 -18.31
C LEU A 718 -1.43 1.39 -19.46
N GLU A 719 -0.48 0.47 -19.27
CA GLU A 719 -0.14 -0.58 -20.22
C GLU A 719 -1.21 -1.65 -20.32
N ALA A 720 -1.73 -2.15 -19.19
CA ALA A 720 -2.86 -3.07 -19.16
C ALA A 720 -4.12 -2.46 -19.81
N ALA A 721 -4.34 -1.15 -19.63
CA ALA A 721 -5.41 -0.43 -20.30
C ALA A 721 -5.20 -0.35 -21.83
N ARG A 722 -3.99 -0.01 -22.29
CA ARG A 722 -3.65 0.14 -23.72
C ARG A 722 -3.72 -1.17 -24.50
N TYR A 723 -3.30 -2.29 -23.91
CA TYR A 723 -3.38 -3.60 -24.55
C TYR A 723 -4.82 -3.99 -24.93
N ARG A 724 -5.82 -3.55 -24.14
CA ARG A 724 -7.24 -3.81 -24.41
C ARG A 724 -7.80 -3.02 -25.58
N PHE A 725 -7.37 -1.78 -25.77
CA PHE A 725 -7.81 -0.95 -26.89
C PHE A 725 -7.40 -1.53 -28.25
N GLN A 726 -6.38 -2.39 -28.29
CA GLN A 726 -5.85 -2.97 -29.54
C GLN A 726 -6.53 -4.27 -29.96
N GLN A 727 -7.17 -5.01 -29.05
CA GLN A 727 -7.76 -6.31 -29.38
C GLN A 727 -9.20 -6.23 -29.92
N ASP A 728 -9.91 -5.11 -29.76
CA ASP A 728 -11.30 -4.97 -30.25
C ASP A 728 -11.67 -3.50 -30.58
N GLU A 729 -11.77 -3.17 -31.88
CA GLU A 729 -12.19 -1.85 -32.38
C GLU A 729 -13.62 -1.45 -31.95
N ASN A 730 -14.47 -2.42 -31.57
CA ASN A 730 -15.86 -2.19 -31.17
C ASN A 730 -16.10 -1.99 -29.66
N LYS A 731 -15.04 -1.92 -28.83
CA LYS A 731 -15.17 -1.87 -27.35
C LYS A 731 -14.65 -0.59 -26.70
N ALA A 732 -14.69 0.53 -27.43
CA ALA A 732 -14.33 1.86 -26.91
C ALA A 732 -15.14 2.28 -25.65
N ALA A 733 -16.25 1.60 -25.33
CA ALA A 733 -17.14 1.92 -24.21
C ALA A 733 -16.70 1.41 -22.82
N PHE A 734 -15.75 0.46 -22.71
CA PHE A 734 -15.25 -0.01 -21.41
C PHE A 734 -13.86 0.56 -21.10
N ALA A 735 -13.83 1.88 -20.93
CA ALA A 735 -12.65 2.61 -20.48
C ALA A 735 -12.09 2.00 -19.19
N TRP A 736 -10.77 1.89 -19.13
CA TRP A 736 -10.07 1.61 -17.88
C TRP A 736 -10.41 2.73 -16.89
N ASP A 737 -11.16 2.39 -15.84
CA ASP A 737 -11.60 3.33 -14.81
C ASP A 737 -11.03 2.91 -13.44
N PRO A 738 -9.96 3.59 -12.97
CA PRO A 738 -9.44 3.45 -11.61
C PRO A 738 -10.51 3.66 -10.54
N GLN A 739 -11.50 4.52 -10.82
CA GLN A 739 -12.56 4.82 -9.88
C GLN A 739 -13.44 3.59 -9.65
N THR A 740 -13.81 2.87 -10.72
CA THR A 740 -14.52 1.58 -10.62
C THR A 740 -13.75 0.57 -9.76
N ARG A 741 -12.42 0.48 -9.91
CA ARG A 741 -11.58 -0.43 -9.11
C ARG A 741 -11.63 -0.09 -7.62
N ILE A 742 -11.50 1.19 -7.28
CA ILE A 742 -11.62 1.66 -5.89
C ILE A 742 -13.04 1.46 -5.36
N ASN A 743 -14.06 1.71 -6.17
CA ASN A 743 -15.46 1.51 -5.80
C ASN A 743 -15.75 0.05 -5.42
N ILE A 744 -15.14 -0.91 -6.11
CA ILE A 744 -15.24 -2.33 -5.73
C ILE A 744 -14.59 -2.58 -4.36
N ALA A 745 -13.40 -2.03 -4.09
CA ALA A 745 -12.76 -2.13 -2.78
C ALA A 745 -13.62 -1.51 -1.66
N ILE A 746 -14.26 -0.36 -1.92
CA ILE A 746 -15.20 0.28 -1.00
C ILE A 746 -16.45 -0.60 -0.78
N ARG A 747 -16.99 -1.23 -1.83
CA ARG A 747 -18.11 -2.17 -1.70
C ARG A 747 -17.74 -3.41 -0.87
N LYS A 748 -16.50 -3.91 -0.99
CA LYS A 748 -15.97 -4.97 -0.10
C LYS A 748 -16.00 -4.49 1.37
N LEU A 749 -15.54 -3.27 1.64
CA LEU A 749 -15.58 -2.65 2.96
C LEU A 749 -17.01 -2.38 3.47
N ASN A 750 -17.98 -2.15 2.58
CA ASN A 750 -19.39 -1.99 2.97
C ASN A 750 -20.11 -3.33 3.20
N GLY A 751 -19.52 -4.46 2.81
CA GLY A 751 -20.03 -5.80 3.11
C GLY A 751 -20.81 -6.43 1.97
N ALA A 752 -20.55 -5.99 0.75
CA ALA A 752 -21.10 -6.65 -0.43
C ALA A 752 -20.67 -8.12 -0.51
N ASN A 753 -21.55 -8.96 -1.05
CA ASN A 753 -21.32 -10.39 -1.15
C ASN A 753 -20.10 -10.68 -2.07
N PRO A 754 -19.06 -11.39 -1.58
CA PRO A 754 -17.87 -11.68 -2.37
C PRO A 754 -18.16 -12.36 -3.71
N LYS A 755 -19.16 -13.25 -3.79
CA LYS A 755 -19.52 -13.96 -5.02
C LYS A 755 -20.04 -13.02 -6.10
N VAL A 756 -20.85 -12.04 -5.70
CA VAL A 756 -21.41 -11.03 -6.61
C VAL A 756 -20.30 -10.14 -7.14
N LEU A 757 -19.38 -9.71 -6.27
CA LEU A 757 -18.25 -8.87 -6.65
C LEU A 757 -17.29 -9.58 -7.61
N VAL A 758 -16.94 -10.85 -7.34
CA VAL A 758 -16.07 -11.62 -8.25
C VAL A 758 -16.77 -11.86 -9.59
N ALA A 759 -18.08 -12.16 -9.60
CA ALA A 759 -18.84 -12.29 -10.85
C ALA A 759 -18.88 -10.99 -11.65
N GLU A 760 -18.96 -9.84 -10.97
CA GLU A 760 -18.88 -8.52 -11.59
C GLU A 760 -17.47 -8.23 -12.15
N GLU A 761 -16.41 -8.47 -11.38
CA GLU A 761 -15.01 -8.37 -11.83
C GLU A 761 -14.76 -9.27 -13.06
N LEU A 762 -15.30 -10.49 -13.07
CA LEU A 762 -15.25 -11.40 -14.21
C LEU A 762 -15.99 -10.84 -15.42
N ARG A 763 -17.22 -10.33 -15.26
CA ARG A 763 -17.97 -9.70 -16.36
C ARG A 763 -17.26 -8.48 -16.93
N LEU A 764 -16.59 -7.70 -16.08
CA LEU A 764 -15.77 -6.56 -16.49
C LEU A 764 -14.45 -6.98 -17.18
N GLY A 765 -14.08 -8.26 -17.12
CA GLY A 765 -12.87 -8.83 -17.70
C GLY A 765 -13.09 -9.77 -18.90
N GLN A 766 -14.25 -10.42 -18.98
CA GLN A 766 -14.61 -11.44 -19.98
C GLN A 766 -15.27 -10.88 -21.25
N VAL A 767 -15.08 -9.59 -21.54
CA VAL A 767 -15.53 -9.01 -22.80
C VAL A 767 -14.35 -8.87 -23.73
#